data_AF-E4SDC1-F1
#
_entry.id   AF-E4SDC1-F1
#
_cell.length_a   1.000
_cell.length_b   1.000
_cell.length_c   1.000
_cell.angle_alpha   90.00
_cell.angle_beta   90.00
_cell.angle_gamma   90.00
#
_symmetry.space_group_name_H-M   'P 1'
#
loop_
_entity.id
_entity.type
_entity.pdbx_description
1 polymer ?
#
loop_
_entity_poly.entity_id
_entity_poly.type
_entity_poly.pdbx_seq_one_letter_code
_entity_poly.pdbx_strand_id
1 'polypeptide(L)'
;MRVKTKMGKKWLSILCTVVFLLNILFIANVTNLPKVGAATSNDGVVKIDTSTLIGTNHAHCWYRDKLETALRGIRSWGMNSVRVVLSNGYRWTKIPASEVANIISLSRSLGFRAIVLEVHDTTGYGEDGAACSLAQAVEYWKEIKSVLEGNEDFVIINIGNEPYGNNNYQNWINDTKNAIKALRDAGFKHTIMVDAPNWGQDWSNTMRDNAQSIMEADPLRNLVFSIHMYGVYNTASKVEEYIKSFVEKGLPLVIGEFGHQHTDGDPDEEAIVRYAKQYKIGLFSWSWCGNSSYVGYLDMVNNWDPNNPTPWGQWYKTNAIGASSVPTSTPTPTPTPTVTPTATPTPTPSSTPVAGGQIKVLYANKETNSTTNTIRPWLKVVNTGSSSIDLSRVTIRYWYTVDGDKAQSAISDWAQIGASNVTFKFVKLSSSVSGADYYLEIGFKSGAGQLQAGKDTGEIQIRFNKSDWSNYNQGNDWSWMQSMTNYGENTKVTAYIDGVLVWGQEPSGATAAPTPTATPTPTPAPTPTPTTAPTPTATPTPTPTVTPTPTPTPTPTVTATPTPTPSSTPVAGGQIKVLYANKETNSTTNTIRPWLKVVNTGSSSIDLSRVTIRYWYTVDGDKAQSAISDWAQIGASNVTFKFVKLSSSVSGADYYLEIGFKSGAGQLQAGKDTGEIQIRFNKSDWSNYNQGNDWSWMQSMTNYGENTKVTAYIDGVLVWGQEPSGATAAPTPTATPTPTPAPTPTPTPAPTPTSTPTSTSTPTSTPTPTPTLTATPTPTPTPVQTVTPTPTVTPNPTSTPSIPDDANDDWLYVSGNKIVDKDGRPVWLTGINWFGYNTGTNVFDGVWSCNLKDTLAEIANRGFNLLRIPISAEIILNWSQGIYPKPNINYYVNPELEGKNSLEVFDIVVQTCKEVGLKIMLDIHSIKTDAMGHIYPVWYDDKFTPEDFFKACEWITNRYKKDDTIIAFDLKNEPHGKPWQDTTFAKWDNSTDINNWKYAAETCAKRILNINPNLLIVIEGIEAYPKDDVTWTSKSYSDYYSTWWGGNLRGVKKYPINLGKYQNKVVYSPHDYGPSVYQQPWFYSGFTKESLLQDCWRPNWAYIMEENIAPLLIGEWGGYLDGADNEKWMRYLRDYIIENHIHHTFWCFNANSGDTGGLVGYDFTTWDEKKYSFLKPALWQDSQGRFVGLDHKRSLGTNGKNINITIYYNNNEPAPVPAAK
;
A
#
# COMPACT_ATOMS: atom_id res chain seq x y z
N MET A 1 -28.82 -21.17 80.79
CA MET A 1 -28.15 -20.93 82.09
C MET A 1 -27.19 -19.75 81.94
N ARG A 2 -26.32 -19.43 82.93
CA ARG A 2 -25.32 -18.33 82.86
C ARG A 2 -24.39 -18.51 81.63
N VAL A 3 -23.72 -17.50 81.03
CA VAL A 3 -22.93 -16.38 81.59
C VAL A 3 -22.95 -15.13 80.65
N LYS A 4 -22.75 -13.92 81.21
CA LYS A 4 -22.47 -12.67 80.45
C LYS A 4 -20.95 -12.50 80.22
N THR A 5 -20.49 -12.02 79.06
CA THR A 5 -19.49 -10.92 79.01
C THR A 5 -19.30 -10.21 77.67
N LYS A 6 -19.19 -8.88 77.79
CA LYS A 6 -18.58 -7.89 76.89
C LYS A 6 -17.31 -8.36 76.13
N MET A 7 -17.28 -8.27 74.79
CA MET A 7 -16.06 -7.87 74.05
C MET A 7 -16.31 -7.36 72.61
N GLY A 8 -17.24 -6.42 72.41
CA GLY A 8 -17.75 -6.04 71.07
C GLY A 8 -17.32 -4.69 70.47
N LYS A 9 -16.33 -3.95 71.01
CA LYS A 9 -16.01 -2.57 70.55
C LYS A 9 -14.53 -2.19 70.34
N LYS A 10 -13.55 -3.08 70.56
CA LYS A 10 -12.13 -2.78 70.24
C LYS A 10 -11.66 -3.33 68.88
N TRP A 11 -12.12 -4.52 68.48
CA TRP A 11 -11.65 -5.15 67.24
C TRP A 11 -12.09 -4.43 65.97
N LEU A 12 -13.32 -3.91 65.90
CA LEU A 12 -13.81 -3.21 64.71
C LEU A 12 -13.06 -1.89 64.46
N SER A 13 -12.69 -1.16 65.53
CA SER A 13 -11.84 0.03 65.43
C SER A 13 -10.44 -0.30 64.91
N ILE A 14 -9.80 -1.34 65.44
CA ILE A 14 -8.46 -1.76 64.98
C ILE A 14 -8.51 -2.22 63.52
N LEU A 15 -9.53 -2.97 63.12
CA LEU A 15 -9.65 -3.43 61.73
C LEU A 15 -9.87 -2.24 60.77
N CYS A 16 -10.73 -1.28 61.12
CA CYS A 16 -10.89 -0.05 60.33
C CYS A 16 -9.60 0.76 60.23
N THR A 17 -8.86 0.97 61.33
CA THR A 17 -7.60 1.74 61.30
C THR A 17 -6.50 1.01 60.53
N VAL A 18 -6.40 -0.32 60.62
CA VAL A 18 -5.44 -1.12 59.84
C VAL A 18 -5.78 -1.10 58.35
N VAL A 19 -7.05 -1.22 57.98
CA VAL A 19 -7.49 -1.11 56.57
C VAL A 19 -7.27 0.31 56.03
N PHE A 20 -7.50 1.36 56.83
CA PHE A 20 -7.24 2.74 56.39
C PHE A 20 -5.74 3.03 56.21
N LEU A 21 -4.88 2.53 57.11
CA LEU A 21 -3.43 2.66 56.97
C LEU A 21 -2.86 1.84 55.81
N LEU A 22 -3.38 0.63 55.55
CA LEU A 22 -2.97 -0.18 54.39
C LEU A 22 -3.33 0.48 53.06
N ASN A 23 -4.48 1.17 52.97
CA ASN A 23 -4.82 1.96 51.78
C ASN A 23 -3.90 3.18 51.59
N ILE A 24 -3.48 3.83 52.68
CA ILE A 24 -2.52 4.95 52.61
C ILE A 24 -1.12 4.47 52.17
N LEU A 25 -0.67 3.29 52.63
CA LEU A 25 0.61 2.71 52.19
C LEU A 25 0.61 2.19 50.74
N PHE A 26 -0.55 1.84 50.17
CA PHE A 26 -0.64 1.42 48.76
C PHE A 26 -0.54 2.58 47.76
N ILE A 27 -0.90 3.80 48.16
CA ILE A 27 -0.77 5.00 47.32
C ILE A 27 0.71 5.45 47.20
N ALA A 28 1.57 5.07 48.16
CA ALA A 28 2.94 5.58 48.27
C ALA A 28 4.01 4.85 47.43
N ASN A 29 3.66 3.80 46.67
CA ASN A 29 4.64 2.94 45.97
C ASN A 29 4.47 2.86 44.43
N VAL A 30 3.62 3.69 43.82
CA VAL A 30 3.42 3.73 42.36
C VAL A 30 4.42 4.68 41.68
N THR A 31 5.73 4.47 41.94
CA THR A 31 6.81 5.27 41.33
C THR A 31 7.96 4.37 40.87
N ASN A 32 7.79 3.73 39.71
CA ASN A 32 8.84 3.41 38.71
C ASN A 32 8.27 2.48 37.62
N LEU A 33 7.50 3.07 36.69
CA LEU A 33 7.33 2.49 35.35
C LEU A 33 8.46 3.03 34.44
N PRO A 34 8.91 2.28 33.42
CA PRO A 34 10.02 2.71 32.58
C PRO A 34 9.64 3.92 31.73
N LYS A 35 10.42 5.00 31.84
CA LYS A 35 10.29 6.19 30.96
C LYS A 35 10.55 5.81 29.51
N VAL A 36 9.65 6.20 28.61
CA VAL A 36 9.83 6.10 27.15
C VAL A 36 9.61 7.50 26.57
N GLY A 37 10.54 7.99 25.75
CA GLY A 37 10.48 9.32 25.11
C GLY A 37 10.67 10.54 26.03
N ALA A 38 10.64 10.35 27.35
CA ALA A 38 10.69 11.43 28.35
C ALA A 38 12.11 11.76 28.83
N ALA A 39 12.67 12.89 28.39
CA ALA A 39 13.89 13.44 28.97
C ALA A 39 13.57 14.18 30.28
N THR A 40 14.25 13.82 31.37
CA THR A 40 14.23 14.62 32.61
C THR A 40 15.48 15.49 32.71
N SER A 41 15.27 16.81 32.75
CA SER A 41 16.31 17.80 33.02
C SER A 41 16.70 17.81 34.51
N ASN A 42 17.82 18.48 34.84
CA ASN A 42 18.39 18.54 36.21
C ASN A 42 17.51 19.25 37.25
N ASP A 43 16.38 19.82 36.82
CA ASP A 43 15.32 20.45 37.61
C ASP A 43 14.18 19.48 38.00
N GLY A 44 14.18 18.25 37.46
CA GLY A 44 13.12 17.28 37.68
C GLY A 44 11.86 17.51 36.85
N VAL A 45 11.91 18.34 35.79
CA VAL A 45 10.84 18.48 34.80
C VAL A 45 10.90 17.34 33.80
N VAL A 46 9.74 16.78 33.44
CA VAL A 46 9.59 15.79 32.37
C VAL A 46 9.15 16.52 31.10
N LYS A 47 9.89 16.34 29.99
CA LYS A 47 9.53 16.89 28.68
C LYS A 47 9.20 15.75 27.72
N ILE A 48 8.03 15.81 27.10
CA ILE A 48 7.57 14.84 26.09
C ILE A 48 8.18 15.22 24.75
N ASP A 49 8.87 14.29 24.09
CA ASP A 49 9.32 14.47 22.72
C ASP A 49 8.13 14.46 21.74
N THR A 50 7.80 15.63 21.19
CA THR A 50 6.71 15.78 20.21
C THR A 50 7.15 15.51 18.77
N SER A 51 8.45 15.41 18.50
CA SER A 51 9.02 15.36 17.14
C SER A 51 8.69 14.08 16.35
N THR A 52 8.18 13.06 17.05
CA THR A 52 7.79 11.76 16.47
C THR A 52 6.32 11.42 16.68
N LEU A 53 5.49 12.36 17.16
CA LEU A 53 4.06 12.11 17.38
C LEU A 53 3.30 12.15 16.05
N ILE A 54 2.62 11.06 15.72
CA ILE A 54 1.75 10.94 14.54
C ILE A 54 0.38 10.45 15.02
N GLY A 55 -0.69 11.17 14.68
CA GLY A 55 -2.02 10.93 15.22
C GLY A 55 -3.14 11.61 14.45
N THR A 56 -4.31 11.65 15.10
CA THR A 56 -5.50 12.34 14.60
C THR A 56 -6.28 12.90 15.78
N ASN A 57 -7.24 13.77 15.50
CA ASN A 57 -8.15 14.34 16.49
C ASN A 57 -9.35 13.41 16.71
N HIS A 58 -9.75 13.19 17.97
CA HIS A 58 -10.95 12.45 18.35
C HIS A 58 -11.96 13.36 19.05
N ALA A 59 -13.10 13.54 18.39
CA ALA A 59 -14.28 14.33 18.74
C ALA A 59 -15.05 13.87 20.01
N HIS A 60 -14.34 13.53 21.09
CA HIS A 60 -14.87 12.87 22.29
C HIS A 60 -15.97 13.66 23.01
N CYS A 61 -15.86 14.99 23.05
CA CYS A 61 -16.87 15.91 23.61
C CYS A 61 -18.31 15.55 23.20
N TRP A 62 -18.50 15.25 21.91
CA TRP A 62 -19.81 14.94 21.31
C TRP A 62 -20.06 13.43 21.14
N TYR A 63 -19.00 12.60 21.09
CA TYR A 63 -19.06 11.16 20.81
C TYR A 63 -18.44 10.29 21.93
N ARG A 64 -18.86 10.55 23.17
CA ARG A 64 -18.33 9.88 24.37
C ARG A 64 -18.42 8.34 24.32
N ASP A 65 -19.52 7.83 23.77
CA ASP A 65 -19.78 6.39 23.62
C ASP A 65 -18.91 5.70 22.55
N LYS A 66 -18.16 6.47 21.76
CA LYS A 66 -17.25 5.98 20.72
C LYS A 66 -15.78 5.93 21.14
N LEU A 67 -15.44 6.38 22.35
CA LEU A 67 -14.06 6.50 22.83
C LEU A 67 -13.23 5.22 22.61
N GLU A 68 -13.74 4.05 23.01
CA GLU A 68 -12.98 2.80 22.86
C GLU A 68 -12.84 2.35 21.41
N THR A 69 -13.91 2.46 20.61
CA THR A 69 -13.87 2.15 19.17
C THR A 69 -12.89 3.07 18.44
N ALA A 70 -12.90 4.37 18.75
CA ALA A 70 -12.02 5.36 18.15
C ALA A 70 -10.56 5.09 18.52
N LEU A 71 -10.22 4.98 19.80
CA LEU A 71 -8.83 4.79 20.23
C LEU A 71 -8.24 3.45 19.76
N ARG A 72 -9.05 2.37 19.72
CA ARG A 72 -8.63 1.08 19.12
C ARG A 72 -8.45 1.19 17.60
N GLY A 73 -9.35 1.89 16.90
CA GLY A 73 -9.26 2.12 15.46
C GLY A 73 -8.01 2.91 15.08
N ILE A 74 -7.78 4.05 15.74
CA ILE A 74 -6.57 4.88 15.64
C ILE A 74 -5.30 4.02 15.81
N ARG A 75 -5.26 3.13 16.82
CA ARG A 75 -4.12 2.22 17.01
C ARG A 75 -4.00 1.10 16.00
N SER A 76 -5.09 0.59 15.45
CA SER A 76 -5.02 -0.42 14.37
C SER A 76 -4.37 0.12 13.09
N TRP A 77 -4.28 1.44 12.94
CA TRP A 77 -3.60 2.10 11.83
C TRP A 77 -2.13 2.45 12.13
N GLY A 78 -1.60 2.15 13.33
CA GLY A 78 -0.22 2.43 13.71
C GLY A 78 0.06 3.90 14.10
N MET A 79 -0.98 4.74 14.22
CA MET A 79 -0.83 6.07 14.84
C MET A 79 -0.30 5.92 16.27
N ASN A 80 0.65 6.77 16.67
CA ASN A 80 1.31 6.65 17.98
C ASN A 80 0.81 7.67 19.02
N SER A 81 0.08 8.71 18.57
CA SER A 81 -0.53 9.77 19.40
C SER A 81 -2.01 9.98 19.04
N VAL A 82 -2.74 10.72 19.89
CA VAL A 82 -4.12 11.18 19.64
C VAL A 82 -4.34 12.52 20.34
N ARG A 83 -5.10 13.43 19.73
CA ARG A 83 -5.57 14.68 20.34
C ARG A 83 -7.06 14.53 20.65
N VAL A 84 -7.46 14.71 21.91
CA VAL A 84 -8.79 14.34 22.40
C VAL A 84 -9.57 15.58 22.83
N VAL A 85 -10.67 15.83 22.12
CA VAL A 85 -11.54 17.00 22.25
C VAL A 85 -12.35 16.92 23.55
N LEU A 86 -12.04 17.79 24.53
CA LEU A 86 -12.80 17.90 25.78
C LEU A 86 -13.64 19.19 25.82
N SER A 87 -14.53 19.27 26.82
CA SER A 87 -15.27 20.50 27.13
C SER A 87 -15.21 20.86 28.60
N ASN A 88 -15.01 22.16 28.88
CA ASN A 88 -15.03 22.70 30.23
C ASN A 88 -16.44 22.99 30.77
N GLY A 89 -17.47 22.92 29.92
CA GLY A 89 -18.87 23.16 30.28
C GLY A 89 -19.39 24.57 29.99
N TYR A 90 -18.71 25.37 29.17
CA TYR A 90 -19.13 26.73 28.83
C TYR A 90 -19.98 26.80 27.56
N ARG A 91 -19.61 26.02 26.55
CA ARG A 91 -20.23 25.92 25.22
C ARG A 91 -20.89 24.56 25.00
N TRP A 92 -20.29 23.47 25.50
CA TRP A 92 -20.83 22.11 25.40
C TRP A 92 -21.01 21.46 26.78
N THR A 93 -21.41 20.18 26.79
CA THR A 93 -21.53 19.45 28.06
C THR A 93 -20.14 19.14 28.62
N LYS A 94 -19.89 19.56 29.85
CA LYS A 94 -18.61 19.36 30.55
C LYS A 94 -18.16 17.89 30.56
N ILE A 95 -16.85 17.66 30.44
CA ILE A 95 -16.23 16.35 30.69
C ILE A 95 -15.82 16.29 32.18
N PRO A 96 -16.29 15.33 32.98
CA PRO A 96 -15.87 15.18 34.37
C PRO A 96 -14.47 14.56 34.49
N ALA A 97 -13.75 14.84 35.58
CA ALA A 97 -12.42 14.29 35.85
C ALA A 97 -12.36 12.75 35.77
N SER A 98 -13.45 12.04 36.12
CA SER A 98 -13.55 10.58 36.01
C SER A 98 -13.54 10.08 34.55
N GLU A 99 -14.07 10.86 33.61
CA GLU A 99 -14.03 10.54 32.18
C GLU A 99 -12.65 10.84 31.60
N VAL A 100 -12.00 11.95 32.01
CA VAL A 100 -10.59 12.23 31.66
C VAL A 100 -9.65 11.12 32.15
N ALA A 101 -9.83 10.64 33.39
CA ALA A 101 -9.08 9.50 33.92
C ALA A 101 -9.26 8.22 33.08
N ASN A 102 -10.46 8.00 32.54
CA ASN A 102 -10.75 6.87 31.65
C ASN A 102 -10.01 7.02 30.30
N ILE A 103 -10.04 8.22 29.69
CA ILE A 103 -9.30 8.53 28.45
C ILE A 103 -7.80 8.24 28.63
N ILE A 104 -7.21 8.71 29.74
CA ILE A 104 -5.78 8.51 30.04
C ILE A 104 -5.47 7.01 30.23
N SER A 105 -6.26 6.31 31.05
CA SER A 105 -6.06 4.89 31.36
C SER A 105 -6.19 3.99 30.11
N LEU A 106 -7.21 4.23 29.29
CA LEU A 106 -7.43 3.52 28.04
C LEU A 106 -6.33 3.83 27.01
N SER A 107 -5.88 5.09 26.92
CA SER A 107 -4.78 5.45 26.03
C SER A 107 -3.45 4.83 26.45
N ARG A 108 -3.14 4.75 27.76
CA ARG A 108 -1.96 4.00 28.22
C ARG A 108 -2.08 2.50 27.92
N SER A 109 -3.24 1.88 28.12
CA SER A 109 -3.41 0.43 27.87
C SER A 109 -3.37 0.05 26.38
N LEU A 110 -3.72 0.98 25.48
CA LEU A 110 -3.57 0.84 24.02
C LEU A 110 -2.17 1.21 23.51
N GLY A 111 -1.22 1.52 24.39
CA GLY A 111 0.17 1.78 24.05
C GLY A 111 0.46 3.15 23.44
N PHE A 112 -0.43 4.14 23.64
CA PHE A 112 -0.09 5.57 23.77
C PHE A 112 1.43 5.87 23.87
N ARG A 113 2.07 6.63 22.95
CA ARG A 113 3.36 7.30 23.27
C ARG A 113 3.11 8.50 24.18
N ALA A 114 2.20 9.36 23.74
CA ALA A 114 1.59 10.44 24.50
C ALA A 114 0.14 10.63 24.02
N ILE A 115 -0.63 11.45 24.71
CA ILE A 115 -1.88 12.02 24.23
C ILE A 115 -1.91 13.52 24.46
N VAL A 116 -2.60 14.24 23.58
CA VAL A 116 -2.95 15.66 23.79
C VAL A 116 -4.39 15.70 24.31
N LEU A 117 -4.61 16.41 25.41
CA LEU A 117 -5.95 16.74 25.90
C LEU A 117 -6.18 18.24 25.70
N GLU A 118 -7.28 18.62 25.07
CA GLU A 118 -7.60 20.01 24.72
C GLU A 118 -9.00 20.43 25.22
N VAL A 119 -9.19 21.73 25.52
CA VAL A 119 -10.50 22.31 25.85
C VAL A 119 -11.06 23.04 24.63
N HIS A 120 -12.10 22.49 24.01
CA HIS A 120 -12.58 22.98 22.72
C HIS A 120 -13.49 24.21 22.85
N ASP A 121 -14.00 24.48 24.06
CA ASP A 121 -14.89 25.61 24.35
C ASP A 121 -14.23 26.99 24.10
N THR A 122 -12.91 27.06 23.87
CA THR A 122 -12.20 28.31 23.50
C THR A 122 -12.22 28.64 22.01
N THR A 123 -12.60 27.71 21.13
CA THR A 123 -12.53 27.85 19.67
C THR A 123 -13.22 29.12 19.18
N GLY A 124 -12.43 30.05 18.62
CA GLY A 124 -12.92 31.30 18.02
C GLY A 124 -13.12 32.47 18.99
N TYR A 125 -12.62 32.40 20.23
CA TYR A 125 -12.81 33.45 21.25
C TYR A 125 -12.45 34.86 20.75
N GLY A 126 -13.26 35.85 21.14
CA GLY A 126 -13.20 37.23 20.63
C GLY A 126 -13.97 37.46 19.32
N GLU A 127 -14.38 36.40 18.61
CA GLU A 127 -15.21 36.45 17.40
C GLU A 127 -16.49 35.61 17.54
N ASP A 128 -16.38 34.38 18.06
CA ASP A 128 -17.52 33.56 18.46
C ASP A 128 -17.98 33.90 19.88
N GLY A 129 -19.22 34.37 20.03
CA GLY A 129 -19.80 34.76 21.31
C GLY A 129 -20.13 33.59 22.26
N ALA A 130 -20.05 32.34 21.79
CA ALA A 130 -20.21 31.15 22.61
C ALA A 130 -18.88 30.61 23.18
N ALA A 131 -17.73 31.15 22.75
CA ALA A 131 -16.42 30.69 23.19
C ALA A 131 -15.99 31.29 24.54
N CYS A 132 -15.21 30.53 25.31
CA CYS A 132 -14.63 30.99 26.57
C CYS A 132 -13.18 31.49 26.41
N SER A 133 -12.72 32.31 27.35
CA SER A 133 -11.31 32.72 27.42
C SER A 133 -10.37 31.59 27.89
N LEU A 134 -9.08 31.71 27.56
CA LEU A 134 -8.03 30.84 28.12
C LEU A 134 -8.03 30.79 29.66
N ALA A 135 -8.37 31.90 30.33
CA ALA A 135 -8.49 31.94 31.78
C ALA A 135 -9.59 31.01 32.31
N GLN A 136 -10.72 30.89 31.60
CA GLN A 136 -11.82 29.97 31.96
C GLN A 136 -11.46 28.51 31.66
N ALA A 137 -10.68 28.24 30.62
CA ALA A 137 -10.11 26.91 30.38
C ALA A 137 -9.13 26.49 31.49
N VAL A 138 -8.30 27.41 31.98
CA VAL A 138 -7.37 27.17 33.10
C VAL A 138 -8.08 26.78 34.41
N GLU A 139 -9.24 27.33 34.73
CA GLU A 139 -9.99 26.91 35.93
C GLU A 139 -10.50 25.46 35.81
N TYR A 140 -10.88 25.02 34.61
CA TYR A 140 -11.21 23.61 34.37
C TYR A 140 -9.99 22.70 34.50
N TRP A 141 -8.84 23.08 33.94
CA TRP A 141 -7.59 22.34 34.13
C TRP A 141 -7.24 22.19 35.62
N LYS A 142 -7.35 23.27 36.41
CA LYS A 142 -7.17 23.25 37.88
C LYS A 142 -8.15 22.32 38.59
N GLU A 143 -9.42 22.30 38.18
CA GLU A 143 -10.46 21.42 38.75
C GLU A 143 -10.14 19.94 38.53
N ILE A 144 -9.69 19.57 37.33
CA ILE A 144 -9.35 18.17 37.00
C ILE A 144 -7.89 17.80 37.34
N LYS A 145 -7.14 18.67 38.02
CA LYS A 145 -5.70 18.49 38.29
C LYS A 145 -5.36 17.14 38.94
N SER A 146 -6.21 16.65 39.83
CA SER A 146 -6.01 15.40 40.58
C SER A 146 -6.04 14.12 39.74
N VAL A 147 -6.48 14.17 38.47
CA VAL A 147 -6.35 13.05 37.52
C VAL A 147 -5.24 13.26 36.48
N LEU A 148 -4.60 14.44 36.48
CA LEU A 148 -3.51 14.80 35.59
C LEU A 148 -2.14 14.66 36.27
N GLU A 149 -2.04 15.00 37.55
CA GLU A 149 -0.82 14.78 38.35
C GLU A 149 -0.33 13.33 38.26
N GLY A 150 0.97 13.14 38.06
CA GLY A 150 1.57 11.82 37.83
C GLY A 150 1.48 11.30 36.40
N ASN A 151 0.96 12.10 35.45
CA ASN A 151 0.95 11.79 34.01
C ASN A 151 1.76 12.80 33.17
N GLU A 152 2.72 13.49 33.77
CA GLU A 152 3.61 14.47 33.12
C GLU A 152 4.48 13.87 32.00
N ASP A 153 4.64 12.53 31.98
CA ASP A 153 5.35 11.75 30.96
C ASP A 153 4.50 11.41 29.73
N PHE A 154 3.19 11.67 29.78
CA PHE A 154 2.23 11.08 28.85
C PHE A 154 1.14 12.03 28.37
N VAL A 155 0.68 12.96 29.22
CA VAL A 155 -0.38 13.91 28.90
C VAL A 155 0.23 15.27 28.57
N ILE A 156 0.01 15.71 27.34
CA ILE A 156 0.23 17.08 26.90
C ILE A 156 -1.07 17.87 27.17
N ILE A 157 -0.97 18.98 27.89
CA ILE A 157 -2.12 19.85 28.23
C ILE A 157 -2.19 20.98 27.21
N ASN A 158 -3.14 20.91 26.28
CA ASN A 158 -3.42 21.94 25.29
C ASN A 158 -4.39 22.95 25.89
N ILE A 159 -3.93 24.17 26.23
CA ILE A 159 -4.68 25.06 27.15
C ILE A 159 -6.13 25.29 26.69
N GLY A 160 -6.34 25.48 25.39
CA GLY A 160 -7.65 25.42 24.74
C GLY A 160 -7.49 25.52 23.22
N ASN A 161 -8.42 24.92 22.48
CA ASN A 161 -8.43 24.91 21.02
C ASN A 161 -8.64 26.31 20.42
N GLU A 162 -7.91 26.63 19.36
CA GLU A 162 -8.05 27.86 18.55
C GLU A 162 -8.45 29.12 19.36
N PRO A 163 -7.66 29.49 20.39
CA PRO A 163 -8.15 30.29 21.51
C PRO A 163 -8.35 31.78 21.21
N TYR A 164 -8.19 32.19 19.96
CA TYR A 164 -8.58 33.51 19.44
C TYR A 164 -9.03 33.40 17.98
N GLY A 165 -10.15 34.03 17.65
CA GLY A 165 -10.56 34.29 16.26
C GLY A 165 -9.74 35.41 15.60
N ASN A 166 -10.33 36.08 14.61
CA ASN A 166 -9.69 37.17 13.86
C ASN A 166 -9.80 38.54 14.56
N ASN A 167 -10.58 38.64 15.63
CA ASN A 167 -10.79 39.87 16.38
C ASN A 167 -9.94 39.89 17.66
N ASN A 168 -9.22 40.99 17.90
CA ASN A 168 -8.41 41.23 19.10
C ASN A 168 -7.31 40.18 19.39
N TYR A 169 -6.89 39.42 18.37
CA TYR A 169 -5.90 38.34 18.48
C TYR A 169 -4.54 38.76 19.05
N GLN A 170 -4.22 40.06 19.05
CA GLN A 170 -3.01 40.60 19.67
C GLN A 170 -2.97 40.35 21.19
N ASN A 171 -4.14 40.19 21.83
CA ASN A 171 -4.24 39.86 23.25
C ASN A 171 -3.82 38.41 23.58
N TRP A 172 -3.86 37.49 22.60
CA TRP A 172 -3.44 36.09 22.73
C TRP A 172 -2.05 35.96 23.36
N ILE A 173 -1.12 36.86 23.05
CA ILE A 173 0.25 36.84 23.58
C ILE A 173 0.25 36.97 25.12
N ASN A 174 -0.56 37.89 25.66
CA ASN A 174 -0.62 38.13 27.10
C ASN A 174 -1.47 37.08 27.81
N ASP A 175 -2.63 36.73 27.25
CA ASP A 175 -3.54 35.78 27.88
C ASP A 175 -2.98 34.35 27.87
N THR A 176 -2.20 33.97 26.85
CA THR A 176 -1.40 32.73 26.85
C THR A 176 -0.34 32.75 27.95
N LYS A 177 0.42 33.84 28.12
CA LYS A 177 1.43 33.95 29.19
C LYS A 177 0.79 33.91 30.58
N ASN A 178 -0.35 34.57 30.75
CA ASN A 178 -1.15 34.54 31.98
C ASN A 178 -1.67 33.13 32.27
N ALA A 179 -2.17 32.41 31.25
CA ALA A 179 -2.66 31.04 31.39
C ALA A 179 -1.56 30.04 31.74
N ILE A 180 -0.41 30.09 31.05
CA ILE A 180 0.79 29.31 31.38
C ILE A 180 1.21 29.58 32.82
N LYS A 181 1.33 30.87 33.21
CA LYS A 181 1.69 31.24 34.58
C LYS A 181 0.69 30.68 35.60
N ALA A 182 -0.62 30.80 35.35
CA ALA A 182 -1.65 30.31 36.26
C ALA A 182 -1.67 28.76 36.39
N LEU A 183 -1.26 28.02 35.35
CA LEU A 183 -1.04 26.57 35.43
C LEU A 183 0.23 26.23 36.21
N ARG A 184 1.35 26.93 35.98
CA ARG A 184 2.60 26.73 36.75
C ARG A 184 2.45 27.13 38.22
N ASP A 185 1.74 28.22 38.52
CA ASP A 185 1.36 28.65 39.88
C ASP A 185 0.49 27.59 40.58
N ALA A 186 -0.42 26.93 39.85
CA ALA A 186 -1.21 25.81 40.36
C ALA A 186 -0.39 24.50 40.50
N GLY A 187 0.87 24.49 40.05
CA GLY A 187 1.81 23.38 40.19
C GLY A 187 1.80 22.36 39.05
N PHE A 188 1.31 22.69 37.85
CA PHE A 188 1.38 21.81 36.67
C PHE A 188 2.80 21.72 36.11
N LYS A 189 3.32 20.50 35.95
CA LYS A 189 4.68 20.24 35.42
C LYS A 189 4.70 19.70 33.98
N HIS A 190 3.55 19.26 33.47
CA HIS A 190 3.31 18.71 32.14
C HIS A 190 3.86 19.60 31.02
N THR A 191 4.15 18.97 29.88
CA THR A 191 4.32 19.72 28.62
C THR A 191 3.00 20.40 28.27
N ILE A 192 3.02 21.72 28.10
CA ILE A 192 1.82 22.52 27.76
C ILE A 192 1.84 22.80 26.26
N MET A 193 0.77 22.44 25.56
CA MET A 193 0.55 22.79 24.16
C MET A 193 -0.20 24.12 24.06
N VAL A 194 0.22 24.95 23.12
CA VAL A 194 -0.32 26.29 22.88
C VAL A 194 -0.73 26.37 21.41
N ASP A 195 -2.04 26.36 21.15
CA ASP A 195 -2.57 26.59 19.81
C ASP A 195 -2.48 28.07 19.42
N ALA A 196 -2.27 28.30 18.13
CA ALA A 196 -2.11 29.62 17.55
C ALA A 196 -3.42 30.45 17.57
N PRO A 197 -3.32 31.79 17.45
CA PRO A 197 -4.48 32.63 17.22
C PRO A 197 -4.98 32.53 15.77
N ASN A 198 -6.00 33.31 15.43
CA ASN A 198 -6.61 33.38 14.10
C ASN A 198 -7.18 32.02 13.65
N TRP A 199 -8.05 31.43 14.48
CA TRP A 199 -8.64 30.10 14.24
C TRP A 199 -7.55 29.04 14.00
N GLY A 200 -6.53 29.03 14.87
CA GLY A 200 -5.41 28.09 14.82
C GLY A 200 -4.41 28.29 13.68
N GLN A 201 -4.72 29.09 12.66
CA GLN A 201 -3.92 29.18 11.43
C GLN A 201 -2.83 30.26 11.43
N ASP A 202 -2.78 31.15 12.43
CA ASP A 202 -1.76 32.20 12.59
C ASP A 202 -1.43 33.00 11.32
N TRP A 203 -2.41 33.31 10.46
CA TRP A 203 -2.16 34.08 9.23
C TRP A 203 -1.55 35.47 9.49
N SER A 204 -1.71 35.99 10.71
CA SER A 204 -1.11 37.23 11.19
C SER A 204 0.36 37.09 11.61
N ASN A 205 0.89 35.87 11.71
CA ASN A 205 2.20 35.49 12.24
C ASN A 205 2.43 35.88 13.73
N THR A 206 1.34 36.07 14.48
CA THR A 206 1.36 36.47 15.88
C THR A 206 2.02 35.41 16.77
N MET A 207 1.71 34.13 16.59
CA MET A 207 2.42 33.05 17.27
C MET A 207 3.86 32.94 16.74
N ARG A 208 4.04 32.88 15.42
CA ARG A 208 5.34 32.73 14.74
C ARG A 208 6.42 33.68 15.27
N ASP A 209 6.04 34.95 15.46
CA ASP A 209 6.98 36.02 15.80
C ASP A 209 7.11 36.23 17.32
N ASN A 210 6.13 35.78 18.13
CA ASN A 210 6.15 35.95 19.59
C ASN A 210 6.43 34.67 20.40
N ALA A 211 6.45 33.49 19.77
CA ALA A 211 6.62 32.19 20.43
C ALA A 211 7.84 32.12 21.35
N GLN A 212 8.98 32.69 20.96
CA GLN A 212 10.18 32.79 21.82
C GLN A 212 9.85 33.46 23.17
N SER A 213 9.12 34.58 23.14
CA SER A 213 8.74 35.34 24.35
C SER A 213 7.70 34.63 25.23
N ILE A 214 7.01 33.62 24.68
CA ILE A 214 6.04 32.77 25.40
C ILE A 214 6.76 31.58 26.02
N MET A 215 7.69 30.95 25.28
CA MET A 215 8.67 30.01 25.82
C MET A 215 9.49 30.63 26.95
N GLU A 216 9.79 31.93 26.89
CA GLU A 216 10.46 32.68 27.97
C GLU A 216 9.59 32.97 29.19
N ALA A 217 8.26 32.93 29.06
CA ALA A 217 7.33 33.13 30.17
C ALA A 217 7.06 31.83 30.97
N ASP A 218 7.36 30.64 30.42
CA ASP A 218 7.30 29.39 31.17
C ASP A 218 8.58 29.18 32.01
N PRO A 219 8.52 29.23 33.37
CA PRO A 219 9.67 28.93 34.21
C PRO A 219 10.24 27.51 34.02
N LEU A 220 9.47 26.56 33.46
CA LEU A 220 9.92 25.18 33.20
C LEU A 220 10.47 24.96 31.78
N ARG A 221 10.30 25.93 30.87
CA ARG A 221 10.61 25.82 29.44
C ARG A 221 10.07 24.53 28.82
N ASN A 222 8.83 24.16 29.17
CA ASN A 222 8.19 22.89 28.83
C ASN A 222 6.87 23.16 28.10
N LEU A 223 6.98 23.86 26.98
CA LEU A 223 5.89 24.16 26.06
C LEU A 223 6.10 23.46 24.71
N VAL A 224 5.03 23.32 23.94
CA VAL A 224 5.05 23.05 22.50
C VAL A 224 4.04 23.97 21.81
N PHE A 225 4.42 24.55 20.68
CA PHE A 225 3.53 25.37 19.88
C PHE A 225 2.76 24.49 18.89
N SER A 226 1.50 24.84 18.63
CA SER A 226 0.60 24.06 17.77
C SER A 226 -0.03 24.97 16.73
N ILE A 227 0.11 24.57 15.46
CA ILE A 227 -0.43 25.28 14.30
C ILE A 227 -1.47 24.39 13.61
N HIS A 228 -2.59 24.98 13.20
CA HIS A 228 -3.59 24.31 12.37
C HIS A 228 -3.34 24.71 10.91
N MET A 229 -3.17 23.74 10.02
CA MET A 229 -2.80 23.99 8.62
C MET A 229 -3.96 23.68 7.68
N TYR A 230 -4.83 24.67 7.50
CA TYR A 230 -5.91 24.68 6.52
C TYR A 230 -5.59 25.68 5.37
N GLY A 231 -6.59 26.33 4.75
CA GLY A 231 -6.43 27.07 3.49
C GLY A 231 -5.42 28.23 3.49
N VAL A 232 -5.01 28.73 4.67
CA VAL A 232 -3.86 29.64 4.78
C VAL A 232 -2.59 29.02 4.19
N TYR A 233 -2.41 27.70 4.33
CA TYR A 233 -1.21 26.93 3.97
C TYR A 233 -1.33 26.19 2.62
N ASN A 234 -2.09 26.76 1.68
CA ASN A 234 -2.33 26.21 0.34
C ASN A 234 -1.13 26.18 -0.64
N THR A 235 0.12 26.32 -0.17
CA THR A 235 1.32 26.09 -0.98
C THR A 235 2.51 25.62 -0.13
N ALA A 236 3.34 24.75 -0.73
CA ALA A 236 4.57 24.24 -0.15
C ALA A 236 5.48 25.30 0.46
N SER A 237 5.67 26.45 -0.20
CA SER A 237 6.53 27.53 0.32
C SER A 237 6.03 28.07 1.65
N LYS A 238 4.70 28.28 1.81
CA LYS A 238 4.12 28.77 3.07
C LYS A 238 4.30 27.76 4.21
N VAL A 239 4.09 26.47 3.91
CA VAL A 239 4.30 25.38 4.88
C VAL A 239 5.75 25.33 5.32
N GLU A 240 6.69 25.38 4.37
CA GLU A 240 8.13 25.32 4.65
C GLU A 240 8.62 26.54 5.44
N GLU A 241 8.27 27.76 5.01
CA GLU A 241 8.64 29.02 5.66
C GLU A 241 8.13 29.09 7.10
N TYR A 242 6.87 28.68 7.34
CA TYR A 242 6.32 28.68 8.69
C TYR A 242 7.03 27.66 9.59
N ILE A 243 7.22 26.41 9.14
CA ILE A 243 7.92 25.38 9.92
C ILE A 243 9.37 25.78 10.20
N LYS A 244 10.12 26.24 9.18
CA LYS A 244 11.50 26.74 9.33
C LYS A 244 11.60 27.81 10.40
N SER A 245 10.66 28.74 10.44
CA SER A 245 10.69 29.87 11.39
C SER A 245 10.59 29.46 12.87
N PHE A 246 10.22 28.21 13.19
CA PHE A 246 10.33 27.63 14.53
C PHE A 246 11.60 26.79 14.68
N VAL A 247 11.91 25.95 13.69
CA VAL A 247 13.09 25.07 13.67
C VAL A 247 14.39 25.86 13.80
N GLU A 248 14.53 26.96 13.05
CA GLU A 248 15.70 27.85 13.08
C GLU A 248 15.85 28.60 14.41
N LYS A 249 14.75 28.81 15.14
CA LYS A 249 14.74 29.36 16.51
C LYS A 249 14.95 28.28 17.58
N GLY A 250 15.01 26.99 17.21
CA GLY A 250 15.05 25.87 18.15
C GLY A 250 13.76 25.68 18.96
N LEU A 251 12.62 26.17 18.46
CA LEU A 251 11.34 26.12 19.15
C LEU A 251 10.53 24.86 18.77
N PRO A 252 9.96 24.13 19.74
CA PRO A 252 9.17 22.94 19.47
C PRO A 252 7.81 23.30 18.86
N LEU A 253 7.52 22.73 17.70
CA LEU A 253 6.28 22.90 16.94
C LEU A 253 5.59 21.54 16.72
N VAL A 254 4.27 21.56 16.59
CA VAL A 254 3.39 20.48 16.17
C VAL A 254 2.36 21.06 15.20
N ILE A 255 1.95 20.27 14.21
CA ILE A 255 0.77 20.55 13.37
C ILE A 255 -0.41 19.85 14.04
N GLY A 256 -1.19 20.60 14.81
CA GLY A 256 -2.24 20.10 15.71
C GLY A 256 -3.51 19.67 14.98
N GLU A 257 -3.76 20.28 13.82
CA GLU A 257 -4.83 19.93 12.89
C GLU A 257 -4.40 20.22 11.44
N PHE A 258 -4.89 19.42 10.49
CA PHE A 258 -4.91 19.74 9.06
C PHE A 258 -5.90 18.83 8.33
N GLY A 259 -6.30 19.26 7.12
CA GLY A 259 -7.13 18.52 6.17
C GLY A 259 -6.45 18.32 4.81
N HIS A 260 -7.20 17.83 3.83
CA HIS A 260 -6.91 17.96 2.39
C HIS A 260 -7.82 18.98 1.68
N GLN A 261 -8.85 19.46 2.39
CA GLN A 261 -9.79 20.46 1.92
C GLN A 261 -10.18 21.36 3.10
N HIS A 262 -10.51 22.62 2.83
CA HIS A 262 -11.12 23.50 3.85
C HIS A 262 -11.90 24.67 3.22
N THR A 263 -12.82 25.27 3.98
CA THR A 263 -13.75 26.28 3.44
C THR A 263 -13.13 27.64 3.11
N ASP A 264 -11.89 27.89 3.52
CA ASP A 264 -11.09 29.07 3.17
C ASP A 264 -10.01 28.80 2.10
N GLY A 265 -9.96 27.56 1.60
CA GLY A 265 -9.01 27.08 0.59
C GLY A 265 -8.52 25.68 0.93
N ASP A 266 -8.17 24.89 -0.07
CA ASP A 266 -7.56 23.58 0.15
C ASP A 266 -6.08 23.78 0.56
N PRO A 267 -5.60 23.17 1.67
CA PRO A 267 -4.20 23.20 2.06
C PRO A 267 -3.31 22.43 1.07
N ASP A 268 -1.98 22.57 1.18
CA ASP A 268 -1.03 21.69 0.50
C ASP A 268 -0.71 20.50 1.42
N GLU A 269 -1.60 19.50 1.49
CA GLU A 269 -1.48 18.39 2.45
C GLU A 269 -0.23 17.53 2.22
N GLU A 270 0.21 17.43 0.96
CA GLU A 270 1.48 16.80 0.60
C GLU A 270 2.66 17.57 1.22
N ALA A 271 2.76 18.88 1.02
CA ALA A 271 3.81 19.68 1.67
C ALA A 271 3.73 19.60 3.20
N ILE A 272 2.54 19.62 3.79
CA ILE A 272 2.33 19.50 5.24
C ILE A 272 2.97 18.20 5.76
N VAL A 273 2.67 17.05 5.14
CA VAL A 273 3.26 15.77 5.52
C VAL A 273 4.76 15.71 5.23
N ARG A 274 5.20 16.23 4.07
CA ARG A 274 6.61 16.23 3.64
C ARG A 274 7.50 17.02 4.59
N TYR A 275 7.14 18.27 4.86
CA TYR A 275 7.93 19.14 5.75
C TYR A 275 7.81 18.73 7.23
N ALA A 276 6.67 18.19 7.67
CA ALA A 276 6.57 17.62 9.01
C ALA A 276 7.57 16.46 9.20
N LYS A 277 7.69 15.56 8.22
CA LYS A 277 8.70 14.48 8.24
C LYS A 277 10.13 15.00 8.15
N GLN A 278 10.41 15.92 7.22
CA GLN A 278 11.73 16.51 7.00
C GLN A 278 12.27 17.22 8.25
N TYR A 279 11.43 17.99 8.93
CA TYR A 279 11.81 18.79 10.10
C TYR A 279 11.51 18.14 11.46
N LYS A 280 10.94 16.92 11.46
CA LYS A 280 10.55 16.17 12.67
C LYS A 280 9.55 16.96 13.53
N ILE A 281 8.46 17.35 12.90
CA ILE A 281 7.33 18.05 13.52
C ILE A 281 6.23 17.02 13.79
N GLY A 282 5.63 17.04 14.99
CA GLY A 282 4.50 16.18 15.30
C GLY A 282 3.27 16.53 14.46
N LEU A 283 2.45 15.56 14.09
CA LEU A 283 1.46 15.68 13.02
C LEU A 283 0.12 15.02 13.41
N PHE A 284 -0.96 15.80 13.41
CA PHE A 284 -2.31 15.34 13.76
C PHE A 284 -3.31 15.78 12.68
N SER A 285 -3.99 14.84 12.02
CA SER A 285 -5.10 15.19 11.11
C SER A 285 -6.37 15.56 11.88
N TRP A 286 -7.23 16.38 11.27
CA TRP A 286 -8.64 16.46 11.64
C TRP A 286 -9.44 15.59 10.66
N SER A 287 -10.33 14.69 11.08
CA SER A 287 -10.48 14.05 12.40
C SER A 287 -10.79 12.55 12.22
N TRP A 288 -10.75 11.73 13.27
CA TRP A 288 -11.01 10.29 13.13
C TRP A 288 -12.38 9.98 12.48
N CYS A 289 -13.47 10.49 13.06
CA CYS A 289 -14.84 10.28 12.59
C CYS A 289 -15.80 11.23 13.33
N GLY A 290 -16.94 11.55 12.72
CA GLY A 290 -18.04 12.28 13.34
C GLY A 290 -18.12 13.76 12.96
N ASN A 291 -17.42 14.21 11.92
CA ASN A 291 -17.60 15.55 11.38
C ASN A 291 -19.04 15.78 10.88
N SER A 292 -19.53 17.01 11.02
CA SER A 292 -20.81 17.44 10.44
C SER A 292 -20.71 17.51 8.90
N SER A 293 -21.84 17.36 8.19
CA SER A 293 -21.85 17.10 6.74
C SER A 293 -21.18 18.16 5.85
N TYR A 294 -20.98 19.40 6.34
CA TYR A 294 -20.28 20.46 5.62
C TYR A 294 -18.74 20.44 5.78
N VAL A 295 -18.22 19.62 6.70
CA VAL A 295 -16.79 19.28 6.88
C VAL A 295 -16.55 17.77 6.91
N GLY A 296 -17.54 16.97 6.50
CA GLY A 296 -17.49 15.49 6.56
C GLY A 296 -16.39 14.85 5.70
N TYR A 297 -15.83 15.60 4.74
CA TYR A 297 -14.63 15.21 3.99
C TYR A 297 -13.38 15.07 4.89
N LEU A 298 -13.37 15.66 6.08
CA LEU A 298 -12.29 15.54 7.05
C LEU A 298 -12.31 14.24 7.88
N ASP A 299 -13.38 13.43 7.84
CA ASP A 299 -13.37 12.14 8.55
C ASP A 299 -12.32 11.19 7.98
N MET A 300 -11.52 10.53 8.83
CA MET A 300 -10.60 9.45 8.44
C MET A 300 -11.35 8.16 8.10
N VAL A 301 -12.42 7.83 8.84
CA VAL A 301 -13.19 6.59 8.65
C VAL A 301 -14.69 6.82 8.57
N ASN A 302 -15.34 6.00 7.76
CA ASN A 302 -16.80 5.91 7.72
C ASN A 302 -17.30 5.11 8.93
N ASN A 303 -18.38 5.59 9.57
CA ASN A 303 -19.11 4.85 10.62
C ASN A 303 -18.24 4.34 11.80
N TRP A 304 -17.14 5.03 12.13
CA TRP A 304 -16.16 4.65 13.16
C TRP A 304 -15.38 3.35 12.89
N ASP A 305 -15.47 2.76 11.69
CA ASP A 305 -14.84 1.47 11.36
C ASP A 305 -13.43 1.65 10.76
N PRO A 306 -12.35 1.20 11.45
CA PRO A 306 -10.97 1.28 10.92
C PRO A 306 -10.73 0.47 9.63
N ASN A 307 -11.66 -0.40 9.23
CA ASN A 307 -11.58 -1.15 7.97
C ASN A 307 -12.28 -0.42 6.81
N ASN A 308 -12.94 0.70 7.07
CA ASN A 308 -13.71 1.49 6.10
C ASN A 308 -13.19 2.95 6.03
N PRO A 309 -11.93 3.16 5.60
CA PRO A 309 -11.36 4.50 5.45
C PRO A 309 -12.14 5.33 4.43
N THR A 310 -12.19 6.64 4.64
CA THR A 310 -12.53 7.60 3.57
C THR A 310 -11.35 7.72 2.58
N PRO A 311 -11.52 8.37 1.41
CA PRO A 311 -10.40 8.68 0.53
C PRO A 311 -9.28 9.47 1.26
N TRP A 312 -9.67 10.44 2.10
CA TRP A 312 -8.77 11.24 2.94
C TRP A 312 -8.03 10.39 3.98
N GLY A 313 -8.75 9.53 4.72
CA GLY A 313 -8.14 8.62 5.69
C GLY A 313 -7.21 7.59 5.05
N GLN A 314 -7.55 7.09 3.86
CA GLN A 314 -6.68 6.18 3.11
C GLN A 314 -5.43 6.91 2.59
N TRP A 315 -5.57 8.15 2.10
CA TRP A 315 -4.42 9.00 1.74
C TRP A 315 -3.53 9.24 2.96
N TYR A 316 -4.09 9.61 4.11
CA TYR A 316 -3.32 9.87 5.34
C TYR A 316 -2.60 8.61 5.84
N LYS A 317 -3.29 7.46 5.81
CA LYS A 317 -2.72 6.17 6.18
C LYS A 317 -1.52 5.79 5.30
N THR A 318 -1.62 5.99 3.99
CA THR A 318 -0.52 5.75 3.05
C THR A 318 0.62 6.76 3.22
N ASN A 319 0.31 8.06 3.19
CA ASN A 319 1.30 9.11 3.00
C ASN A 319 1.85 9.69 4.31
N ALA A 320 1.02 9.88 5.34
CA ALA A 320 1.46 10.39 6.64
C ALA A 320 2.04 9.27 7.52
N ILE A 321 1.29 8.18 7.73
CA ILE A 321 1.72 7.09 8.61
C ILE A 321 2.78 6.20 7.94
N GLY A 322 2.52 5.76 6.70
CA GLY A 322 3.40 4.85 5.96
C GLY A 322 3.25 3.37 6.37
N ALA A 323 3.86 2.48 5.58
CA ALA A 323 3.66 1.03 5.69
C ALA A 323 4.29 0.34 6.92
N SER A 324 4.91 1.09 7.85
CA SER A 324 5.67 0.51 8.97
C SER A 324 5.57 1.33 10.26
N SER A 325 4.49 1.13 11.02
CA SER A 325 4.31 1.70 12.37
C SER A 325 3.51 0.83 13.34
N VAL A 326 3.33 -0.47 13.03
CA VAL A 326 2.91 -1.45 14.06
C VAL A 326 4.02 -1.52 15.13
N PRO A 327 3.75 -1.21 16.41
CA PRO A 327 4.82 -1.11 17.40
C PRO A 327 5.52 -2.44 17.67
N THR A 328 6.81 -2.52 17.33
CA THR A 328 7.66 -3.66 17.66
C THR A 328 8.08 -3.63 19.14
N SER A 329 7.74 -4.70 19.86
CA SER A 329 8.26 -5.08 21.20
C SER A 329 8.18 -4.05 22.34
N THR A 330 7.47 -4.42 23.41
CA THR A 330 7.70 -3.87 24.75
C THR A 330 9.16 -4.06 25.19
N PRO A 331 9.82 -3.07 25.80
CA PRO A 331 11.21 -3.21 26.22
C PRO A 331 11.37 -4.18 27.40
N THR A 332 12.15 -5.24 27.21
CA THR A 332 12.55 -6.17 28.28
C THR A 332 13.44 -5.45 29.31
N PRO A 333 13.16 -5.54 30.62
CA PRO A 333 13.99 -4.89 31.64
C PRO A 333 15.34 -5.59 31.82
N THR A 334 16.44 -4.83 31.76
CA THR A 334 17.80 -5.32 32.06
C THR A 334 17.93 -5.66 33.55
N PRO A 335 18.46 -6.85 33.91
CA PRO A 335 18.55 -7.27 35.31
C PRO A 335 19.73 -6.64 36.05
N THR A 336 19.46 -6.05 37.21
CA THR A 336 20.46 -5.81 38.27
C THR A 336 20.92 -7.16 38.85
N PRO A 337 22.23 -7.39 39.09
CA PRO A 337 22.74 -8.74 39.31
C PRO A 337 22.28 -9.38 40.63
N THR A 338 22.12 -10.70 40.63
CA THR A 338 21.92 -11.52 41.83
C THR A 338 22.60 -12.88 41.66
N VAL A 339 23.02 -13.48 42.77
CA VAL A 339 23.98 -14.60 42.85
C VAL A 339 23.36 -15.96 42.45
N THR A 340 24.20 -16.84 41.91
CA THR A 340 23.88 -18.17 41.36
C THR A 340 24.84 -19.21 41.97
N PRO A 341 24.50 -20.51 42.17
CA PRO A 341 23.21 -21.20 42.14
C PRO A 341 22.89 -22.00 43.44
N THR A 342 21.73 -22.66 43.48
CA THR A 342 21.59 -24.11 43.79
C THR A 342 20.24 -24.59 43.22
N ALA A 343 20.16 -25.82 42.70
CA ALA A 343 18.99 -26.32 41.98
C ALA A 343 18.27 -27.49 42.68
N THR A 344 16.94 -27.47 42.66
CA THR A 344 16.01 -28.57 42.97
C THR A 344 14.66 -28.30 42.24
N PRO A 345 13.75 -29.28 42.06
CA PRO A 345 13.44 -29.73 40.71
C PRO A 345 12.05 -29.34 40.16
N THR A 346 11.92 -29.45 38.84
CA THR A 346 10.67 -29.27 38.08
C THR A 346 9.58 -30.26 38.49
N PRO A 347 8.35 -29.82 38.83
CA PRO A 347 7.20 -30.70 39.02
C PRO A 347 6.57 -31.12 37.67
N THR A 348 6.18 -32.39 37.57
CA THR A 348 5.47 -32.96 36.40
C THR A 348 4.03 -32.42 36.33
N PRO A 349 3.47 -32.15 35.13
CA PRO A 349 2.07 -31.70 35.00
C PRO A 349 1.07 -32.78 35.47
N SER A 350 0.02 -32.35 36.17
CA SER A 350 -1.06 -33.21 36.68
C SER A 350 -2.29 -33.18 35.77
N SER A 351 -2.91 -34.34 35.56
CA SER A 351 -3.85 -34.62 34.46
C SER A 351 -5.33 -34.57 34.86
N THR A 352 -5.75 -33.53 35.58
CA THR A 352 -7.15 -33.38 36.06
C THR A 352 -7.97 -32.43 35.16
N PRO A 353 -9.12 -32.84 34.59
CA PRO A 353 -9.95 -31.96 33.76
C PRO A 353 -10.52 -30.76 34.53
N VAL A 354 -10.46 -29.56 33.93
CA VAL A 354 -10.99 -28.32 34.52
C VAL A 354 -12.51 -28.24 34.33
N ALA A 355 -13.26 -28.61 35.35
CA ALA A 355 -14.71 -28.45 35.40
C ALA A 355 -15.10 -26.96 35.57
N GLY A 356 -15.11 -26.20 34.47
CA GLY A 356 -15.49 -24.78 34.48
C GLY A 356 -15.35 -24.02 33.15
N GLY A 357 -15.24 -24.71 32.01
CA GLY A 357 -15.01 -24.09 30.70
C GLY A 357 -16.13 -23.17 30.21
N GLN A 358 -15.75 -22.11 29.48
CA GLN A 358 -16.69 -21.21 28.77
C GLN A 358 -17.40 -21.88 27.58
N ILE A 359 -16.84 -22.99 27.09
CA ILE A 359 -17.48 -23.87 26.10
C ILE A 359 -17.36 -25.34 26.55
N LYS A 360 -18.22 -26.19 26.00
CA LYS A 360 -18.02 -27.65 25.97
C LYS A 360 -18.33 -28.22 24.59
N VAL A 361 -17.73 -29.37 24.27
CA VAL A 361 -17.98 -30.10 23.02
C VAL A 361 -18.89 -31.29 23.28
N LEU A 362 -19.99 -31.36 22.53
CA LEU A 362 -20.77 -32.59 22.39
C LEU A 362 -20.30 -33.33 21.14
N TYR A 363 -20.02 -34.62 21.29
CA TYR A 363 -19.57 -35.52 20.23
C TYR A 363 -20.65 -36.57 19.95
N ALA A 364 -20.84 -36.90 18.68
CA ALA A 364 -21.58 -38.05 18.21
C ALA A 364 -20.72 -38.79 17.17
N ASN A 365 -20.48 -40.08 17.43
CA ASN A 365 -19.81 -40.98 16.52
C ASN A 365 -20.79 -41.42 15.42
N LYS A 366 -20.52 -41.07 14.16
CA LYS A 366 -21.30 -41.53 13.00
C LYS A 366 -20.56 -42.55 12.13
N GLU A 367 -19.46 -43.11 12.62
CA GLU A 367 -18.82 -44.30 12.04
C GLU A 367 -18.35 -45.25 13.16
N THR A 368 -19.22 -46.19 13.53
CA THR A 368 -19.00 -47.10 14.67
C THR A 368 -18.15 -48.32 14.33
N ASN A 369 -17.75 -48.51 13.08
CA ASN A 369 -16.80 -49.54 12.70
C ASN A 369 -15.39 -49.17 13.19
N SER A 370 -14.76 -50.07 13.94
CA SER A 370 -13.37 -49.87 14.43
C SER A 370 -12.36 -49.81 13.29
N THR A 371 -12.70 -50.29 12.09
CA THR A 371 -11.87 -50.23 10.89
C THR A 371 -12.70 -49.69 9.73
N THR A 372 -12.27 -48.58 9.12
CA THR A 372 -13.04 -47.81 8.13
C THR A 372 -12.12 -46.93 7.29
N ASN A 373 -12.45 -46.65 6.03
CA ASN A 373 -11.71 -45.67 5.21
C ASN A 373 -12.07 -44.20 5.49
N THR A 374 -13.05 -43.97 6.37
CA THR A 374 -13.69 -42.68 6.59
C THR A 374 -13.98 -42.50 8.09
N ILE A 375 -13.48 -41.43 8.71
CA ILE A 375 -13.80 -41.07 10.10
C ILE A 375 -14.88 -39.97 10.10
N ARG A 376 -15.89 -40.09 10.99
CA ARG A 376 -17.05 -39.18 11.05
C ARG A 376 -17.34 -38.65 12.47
N PRO A 377 -16.56 -37.68 12.98
CA PRO A 377 -16.75 -37.10 14.29
C PRO A 377 -17.74 -35.94 14.19
N TRP A 378 -19.02 -36.17 14.47
CA TRP A 378 -20.02 -35.10 14.44
C TRP A 378 -20.01 -34.34 15.75
N LEU A 379 -20.02 -33.01 15.69
CA LEU A 379 -19.79 -32.14 16.85
C LEU A 379 -20.91 -31.12 17.05
N LYS A 380 -20.99 -30.60 18.28
CA LYS A 380 -21.61 -29.31 18.61
C LYS A 380 -20.70 -28.60 19.61
N VAL A 381 -20.42 -27.31 19.42
CA VAL A 381 -19.84 -26.48 20.48
C VAL A 381 -20.99 -25.80 21.22
N VAL A 382 -21.05 -25.98 22.54
CA VAL A 382 -22.03 -25.34 23.42
C VAL A 382 -21.33 -24.24 24.19
N ASN A 383 -21.84 -23.01 24.15
CA ASN A 383 -21.37 -21.92 25.00
C ASN A 383 -21.99 -22.07 26.40
N THR A 384 -21.14 -22.43 27.36
CA THR A 384 -21.48 -22.60 28.78
C THR A 384 -21.16 -21.35 29.63
N GLY A 385 -20.58 -20.31 29.03
CA GLY A 385 -20.39 -18.99 29.63
C GLY A 385 -21.65 -18.11 29.59
N SER A 386 -21.53 -16.90 30.13
CA SER A 386 -22.63 -15.92 30.24
C SER A 386 -22.58 -14.76 29.23
N SER A 387 -21.59 -14.74 28.34
CA SER A 387 -21.45 -13.79 27.22
C SER A 387 -21.48 -14.52 25.89
N SER A 388 -21.66 -13.82 24.77
CA SER A 388 -21.41 -14.40 23.44
C SER A 388 -19.91 -14.71 23.24
N ILE A 389 -19.62 -15.65 22.35
CA ILE A 389 -18.28 -16.04 21.94
C ILE A 389 -18.19 -15.96 20.42
N ASP A 390 -17.21 -15.25 19.89
CA ASP A 390 -16.90 -15.26 18.46
C ASP A 390 -16.34 -16.64 18.07
N LEU A 391 -16.99 -17.34 17.13
CA LEU A 391 -16.57 -18.67 16.74
C LEU A 391 -15.20 -18.69 16.05
N SER A 392 -14.76 -17.59 15.43
CA SER A 392 -13.43 -17.53 14.80
C SER A 392 -12.25 -17.66 15.79
N ARG A 393 -12.51 -17.48 17.09
CA ARG A 393 -11.55 -17.70 18.19
C ARG A 393 -11.56 -19.13 18.74
N VAL A 394 -12.50 -19.97 18.31
CA VAL A 394 -12.68 -21.34 18.81
C VAL A 394 -12.00 -22.34 17.89
N THR A 395 -11.24 -23.27 18.45
CA THR A 395 -10.81 -24.50 17.76
C THR A 395 -11.13 -25.76 18.56
N ILE A 396 -11.24 -26.89 17.86
CA ILE A 396 -11.51 -28.22 18.41
C ILE A 396 -10.43 -29.17 17.89
N ARG A 397 -9.98 -30.14 18.68
CA ARG A 397 -9.07 -31.21 18.23
C ARG A 397 -9.69 -32.59 18.44
N TYR A 398 -9.76 -33.35 17.34
CA TYR A 398 -10.04 -34.78 17.35
C TYR A 398 -8.72 -35.53 17.19
N TRP A 399 -8.32 -36.31 18.18
CA TRP A 399 -7.04 -37.00 18.32
C TRP A 399 -7.17 -38.46 17.90
N TYR A 400 -6.30 -38.90 16.99
CA TYR A 400 -6.45 -40.17 16.29
C TYR A 400 -5.09 -40.69 15.79
N THR A 401 -5.01 -41.94 15.34
CA THR A 401 -3.82 -42.45 14.64
C THR A 401 -4.02 -42.55 13.13
N VAL A 402 -2.98 -42.27 12.36
CA VAL A 402 -3.08 -42.26 10.88
C VAL A 402 -3.07 -43.66 10.27
N ASP A 403 -2.67 -44.71 11.00
CA ASP A 403 -2.64 -46.11 10.53
C ASP A 403 -2.05 -46.29 9.12
N GLY A 404 -0.81 -45.84 8.93
CA GLY A 404 -0.15 -45.77 7.62
C GLY A 404 -0.25 -44.37 7.04
N ASP A 405 0.87 -43.64 7.14
CA ASP A 405 0.95 -42.21 6.86
C ASP A 405 0.66 -41.88 5.38
N LYS A 406 -0.33 -41.01 5.16
CA LYS A 406 -0.88 -40.62 3.87
C LYS A 406 -1.38 -39.18 3.94
N ALA A 407 -1.46 -38.52 2.77
CA ALA A 407 -2.23 -37.30 2.65
C ALA A 407 -3.70 -37.56 2.99
N GLN A 408 -4.34 -36.60 3.68
CA GLN A 408 -5.70 -36.72 4.19
C GLN A 408 -6.50 -35.48 3.80
N SER A 409 -7.81 -35.64 3.62
CA SER A 409 -8.75 -34.55 3.38
C SER A 409 -9.92 -34.63 4.36
N ALA A 410 -10.41 -33.46 4.79
CA ALA A 410 -11.55 -33.31 5.68
C ALA A 410 -12.54 -32.30 5.07
N ILE A 411 -13.83 -32.58 5.27
CA ILE A 411 -14.94 -31.73 4.85
C ILE A 411 -16.00 -31.65 5.95
N SER A 412 -16.78 -30.57 5.91
CA SER A 412 -18.06 -30.49 6.60
C SER A 412 -19.12 -30.91 5.59
N ASP A 413 -19.69 -32.11 5.75
CA ASP A 413 -20.82 -32.57 4.92
C ASP A 413 -22.04 -31.63 5.13
N TRP A 414 -22.21 -31.12 6.35
CA TRP A 414 -23.17 -30.07 6.71
C TRP A 414 -22.72 -29.30 7.97
N ALA A 415 -23.12 -28.04 8.13
CA ALA A 415 -23.07 -27.34 9.41
C ALA A 415 -24.13 -26.21 9.46
N GLN A 416 -24.80 -26.04 10.61
CA GLN A 416 -25.83 -25.01 10.77
C GLN A 416 -25.26 -23.57 10.70
N ILE A 417 -24.02 -23.38 11.16
CA ILE A 417 -23.21 -22.16 11.00
C ILE A 417 -22.60 -21.98 9.59
N GLY A 418 -23.03 -22.79 8.62
CA GLY A 418 -22.51 -22.83 7.26
C GLY A 418 -21.28 -23.72 7.12
N ALA A 419 -21.39 -24.79 6.32
CA ALA A 419 -20.30 -25.75 6.08
C ALA A 419 -19.01 -25.09 5.53
N SER A 420 -19.16 -24.04 4.71
CA SER A 420 -18.06 -23.24 4.16
C SER A 420 -17.34 -22.36 5.18
N ASN A 421 -17.90 -22.17 6.38
CA ASN A 421 -17.28 -21.45 7.49
C ASN A 421 -16.43 -22.36 8.39
N VAL A 422 -16.58 -23.69 8.30
CA VAL A 422 -15.73 -24.64 9.03
C VAL A 422 -14.38 -24.76 8.32
N THR A 423 -13.29 -24.79 9.08
CA THR A 423 -11.92 -25.00 8.58
C THR A 423 -11.29 -26.24 9.20
N PHE A 424 -10.37 -26.86 8.47
CA PHE A 424 -9.73 -28.12 8.85
C PHE A 424 -8.22 -28.05 8.64
N LYS A 425 -7.47 -28.62 9.58
CA LYS A 425 -6.00 -28.72 9.53
C LYS A 425 -5.56 -29.99 10.25
N PHE A 426 -4.93 -30.90 9.54
CA PHE A 426 -4.29 -32.07 10.14
C PHE A 426 -2.92 -31.67 10.73
N VAL A 427 -2.64 -32.12 11.95
CA VAL A 427 -1.39 -31.84 12.66
C VAL A 427 -0.80 -33.13 13.18
N LYS A 428 0.45 -33.43 12.79
CA LYS A 428 1.22 -34.56 13.29
C LYS A 428 1.84 -34.24 14.66
N LEU A 429 1.99 -35.23 15.53
CA LEU A 429 2.68 -35.10 16.82
C LEU A 429 4.21 -35.26 16.67
N SER A 430 4.98 -34.71 17.60
CA SER A 430 6.46 -34.87 17.60
C SER A 430 6.87 -36.28 17.95
N SER A 431 6.07 -36.90 18.82
CA SER A 431 6.15 -38.29 19.24
C SER A 431 4.73 -38.85 19.22
N SER A 432 4.54 -40.04 18.67
CA SER A 432 3.28 -40.76 18.81
C SER A 432 3.04 -41.10 20.29
N VAL A 433 1.81 -40.88 20.73
CA VAL A 433 1.35 -41.19 22.10
C VAL A 433 0.30 -42.30 22.06
N SER A 434 -0.10 -42.80 23.23
CA SER A 434 -1.11 -43.86 23.33
C SER A 434 -2.45 -43.41 22.74
N GLY A 435 -2.70 -43.83 21.50
CA GLY A 435 -3.91 -43.54 20.73
C GLY A 435 -3.91 -42.23 19.93
N ALA A 436 -2.76 -41.57 19.75
CA ALA A 436 -2.67 -40.49 18.78
C ALA A 436 -1.26 -40.36 18.18
N ASP A 437 -1.18 -40.19 16.87
CA ASP A 437 -0.01 -39.61 16.18
C ASP A 437 -0.38 -38.38 15.34
N TYR A 438 -1.69 -38.11 15.19
CA TYR A 438 -2.26 -36.90 14.61
C TYR A 438 -3.37 -36.32 15.50
N TYR A 439 -3.71 -35.05 15.26
CA TYR A 439 -5.05 -34.53 15.48
C TYR A 439 -5.57 -33.78 14.25
N LEU A 440 -6.90 -33.81 14.07
CA LEU A 440 -7.61 -32.92 13.17
C LEU A 440 -8.05 -31.70 13.97
N GLU A 441 -7.44 -30.56 13.67
CA GLU A 441 -7.80 -29.24 14.19
C GLU A 441 -8.95 -28.69 13.34
N ILE A 442 -10.04 -28.32 14.01
CA ILE A 442 -11.28 -27.85 13.42
C ILE A 442 -11.50 -26.44 13.92
N GLY A 443 -11.58 -25.46 13.01
CA GLY A 443 -11.77 -24.06 13.33
C GLY A 443 -12.95 -23.45 12.58
N PHE A 444 -13.15 -22.14 12.75
CA PHE A 444 -14.23 -21.41 12.11
C PHE A 444 -13.75 -20.09 11.51
N LYS A 445 -14.37 -19.65 10.41
CA LYS A 445 -14.20 -18.32 9.84
C LYS A 445 -15.09 -17.32 10.57
N SER A 446 -14.78 -16.02 10.47
CA SER A 446 -15.64 -14.93 10.98
C SER A 446 -17.10 -15.01 10.49
N GLY A 447 -17.32 -15.54 9.28
CA GLY A 447 -18.65 -15.81 8.73
C GLY A 447 -19.52 -16.82 9.52
N ALA A 448 -18.95 -17.57 10.49
CA ALA A 448 -19.72 -18.39 11.44
C ALA A 448 -20.44 -17.53 12.51
N GLY A 449 -20.01 -16.29 12.72
CA GLY A 449 -20.63 -15.35 13.67
C GLY A 449 -20.38 -15.68 15.14
N GLN A 450 -21.24 -15.13 16.01
CA GLN A 450 -21.13 -15.27 17.46
C GLN A 450 -22.08 -16.31 18.04
N LEU A 451 -21.52 -17.30 18.74
CA LEU A 451 -22.24 -18.27 19.55
C LEU A 451 -22.70 -17.61 20.87
N GLN A 452 -23.99 -17.32 20.96
CA GLN A 452 -24.60 -16.67 22.12
C GLN A 452 -24.55 -17.55 23.38
N ALA A 453 -24.59 -16.91 24.56
CA ALA A 453 -24.58 -17.59 25.86
C ALA A 453 -25.70 -18.64 25.96
N GLY A 454 -25.36 -19.86 26.41
CA GLY A 454 -26.32 -20.97 26.53
C GLY A 454 -26.86 -21.51 25.20
N LYS A 455 -26.21 -21.23 24.06
CA LYS A 455 -26.54 -21.82 22.75
C LYS A 455 -25.48 -22.81 22.28
N ASP A 456 -25.86 -23.66 21.32
CA ASP A 456 -24.93 -24.52 20.58
C ASP A 456 -24.86 -24.13 19.09
N THR A 457 -23.79 -24.54 18.42
CA THR A 457 -23.50 -24.26 16.99
C THR A 457 -24.51 -24.83 16.00
N GLY A 458 -25.52 -25.57 16.45
CA GLY A 458 -26.13 -26.63 15.66
C GLY A 458 -25.14 -27.78 15.43
N GLU A 459 -25.56 -28.78 14.67
CA GLU A 459 -24.67 -29.87 14.27
C GLU A 459 -23.58 -29.36 13.32
N ILE A 460 -22.35 -29.86 13.53
CA ILE A 460 -21.22 -29.75 12.62
C ILE A 460 -20.90 -31.18 12.20
N GLN A 461 -21.30 -31.54 10.98
CA GLN A 461 -21.20 -32.90 10.44
C GLN A 461 -19.88 -33.02 9.67
N ILE A 462 -18.85 -33.56 10.33
CA ILE A 462 -17.49 -33.67 9.80
C ILE A 462 -17.26 -35.07 9.24
N ARG A 463 -16.50 -35.14 8.14
CA ARG A 463 -16.03 -36.38 7.54
C ARG A 463 -14.60 -36.21 7.02
N PHE A 464 -13.72 -37.18 7.28
CA PHE A 464 -12.36 -37.17 6.75
C PHE A 464 -11.87 -38.56 6.31
N ASN A 465 -11.00 -38.59 5.29
CA ASN A 465 -10.47 -39.81 4.68
C ASN A 465 -9.01 -39.62 4.19
N LYS A 466 -8.31 -40.73 3.97
CA LYS A 466 -7.00 -40.73 3.28
C LYS A 466 -7.21 -40.52 1.78
N SER A 467 -6.23 -39.95 1.09
CA SER A 467 -6.27 -39.72 -0.36
C SER A 467 -6.37 -41.00 -1.18
N ASP A 468 -5.86 -42.12 -0.67
CA ASP A 468 -5.94 -43.45 -1.29
C ASP A 468 -7.09 -44.32 -0.78
N TRP A 469 -7.97 -43.77 0.07
CA TRP A 469 -9.10 -44.47 0.70
C TRP A 469 -8.72 -45.77 1.44
N SER A 470 -7.47 -45.90 1.89
CA SER A 470 -7.08 -46.97 2.81
C SER A 470 -7.71 -46.78 4.20
N ASN A 471 -7.85 -47.88 4.95
CA ASN A 471 -8.53 -47.85 6.24
C ASN A 471 -7.71 -47.18 7.35
N TYR A 472 -8.41 -46.52 8.27
CA TYR A 472 -7.99 -46.27 9.65
C TYR A 472 -8.49 -47.41 10.55
N ASN A 473 -7.92 -47.49 11.75
CA ASN A 473 -8.31 -48.35 12.84
C ASN A 473 -8.74 -47.49 14.05
N GLN A 474 -9.88 -46.81 13.93
CA GLN A 474 -10.49 -45.99 15.00
C GLN A 474 -10.55 -46.68 16.38
N GLY A 475 -10.50 -48.02 16.43
CA GLY A 475 -10.36 -48.78 17.68
C GLY A 475 -9.10 -48.48 18.52
N ASN A 476 -8.10 -47.79 17.97
CA ASN A 476 -6.92 -47.31 18.71
C ASN A 476 -6.97 -45.80 19.05
N ASP A 477 -7.88 -45.02 18.47
CA ASP A 477 -7.93 -43.55 18.58
C ASP A 477 -8.21 -43.06 20.01
N TRP A 478 -7.55 -41.98 20.41
CA TRP A 478 -7.82 -41.30 21.67
C TRP A 478 -9.25 -40.75 21.69
N SER A 479 -9.65 -39.96 20.70
CA SER A 479 -10.96 -39.29 20.69
C SER A 479 -12.15 -40.19 20.34
N TRP A 480 -11.94 -41.41 19.83
CA TRP A 480 -13.05 -42.27 19.39
C TRP A 480 -13.79 -42.91 20.57
N MET A 481 -15.12 -42.96 20.47
CA MET A 481 -15.97 -43.70 21.39
C MET A 481 -17.04 -44.46 20.60
N GLN A 482 -16.89 -45.79 20.49
CA GLN A 482 -17.76 -46.63 19.65
C GLN A 482 -19.25 -46.54 20.02
N SER A 483 -19.55 -46.45 21.32
CA SER A 483 -20.93 -46.43 21.84
C SER A 483 -21.64 -45.08 21.71
N MET A 484 -20.93 -44.01 21.32
CA MET A 484 -21.42 -42.64 21.43
C MET A 484 -22.17 -42.17 20.17
N THR A 485 -23.14 -42.95 19.71
CA THR A 485 -23.89 -42.69 18.45
C THR A 485 -24.82 -41.47 18.51
N ASN A 486 -25.14 -41.02 19.73
CA ASN A 486 -25.91 -39.80 20.02
C ASN A 486 -25.00 -38.76 20.69
N TYR A 487 -25.35 -37.48 20.55
CA TYR A 487 -24.59 -36.37 21.11
C TYR A 487 -24.48 -36.45 22.64
N GLY A 488 -23.24 -36.43 23.14
CA GLY A 488 -22.95 -36.29 24.56
C GLY A 488 -21.51 -35.83 24.80
N GLU A 489 -21.13 -35.71 26.06
CA GLU A 489 -19.83 -35.16 26.46
C GLU A 489 -18.71 -36.19 26.33
N ASN A 490 -17.88 -36.04 25.30
CA ASN A 490 -16.63 -36.78 25.13
C ASN A 490 -15.46 -35.87 25.53
N THR A 491 -14.91 -36.05 26.72
CA THR A 491 -13.78 -35.24 27.22
C THR A 491 -12.48 -35.51 26.46
N LYS A 492 -12.38 -36.56 25.64
CA LYS A 492 -11.22 -36.81 24.79
C LYS A 492 -11.26 -36.07 23.46
N VAL A 493 -12.35 -35.35 23.15
CA VAL A 493 -12.37 -34.31 22.11
C VAL A 493 -12.16 -32.97 22.81
N THR A 494 -11.02 -32.32 22.56
CA THR A 494 -10.64 -31.10 23.26
C THR A 494 -11.06 -29.85 22.49
N ALA A 495 -11.35 -28.75 23.19
CA ALA A 495 -11.58 -27.46 22.55
C ALA A 495 -10.87 -26.31 23.27
N TYR A 496 -10.58 -25.28 22.48
CA TYR A 496 -9.69 -24.18 22.80
C TYR A 496 -10.35 -22.85 22.43
N ILE A 497 -10.04 -21.81 23.19
CA ILE A 497 -10.33 -20.41 22.82
C ILE A 497 -8.98 -19.69 22.79
N ASP A 498 -8.67 -19.01 21.68
CA ASP A 498 -7.38 -18.36 21.41
C ASP A 498 -6.16 -19.28 21.65
N GLY A 499 -6.33 -20.59 21.42
CA GLY A 499 -5.32 -21.62 21.64
C GLY A 499 -5.20 -22.17 23.07
N VAL A 500 -5.95 -21.63 24.04
CA VAL A 500 -5.96 -22.12 25.43
C VAL A 500 -6.99 -23.23 25.60
N LEU A 501 -6.58 -24.39 26.15
CA LEU A 501 -7.47 -25.53 26.42
C LEU A 501 -8.55 -25.14 27.45
N VAL A 502 -9.82 -25.17 27.02
CA VAL A 502 -10.98 -24.83 27.86
C VAL A 502 -11.99 -25.97 28.01
N TRP A 503 -11.88 -27.03 27.21
CA TRP A 503 -12.68 -28.25 27.35
C TRP A 503 -11.86 -29.50 27.03
N GLY A 504 -12.07 -30.56 27.83
CA GLY A 504 -11.54 -31.90 27.60
C GLY A 504 -10.15 -32.17 28.20
N GLN A 505 -9.54 -33.26 27.75
CA GLN A 505 -8.23 -33.77 28.17
C GLN A 505 -7.45 -34.29 26.95
N GLU A 506 -6.26 -33.71 26.73
CA GLU A 506 -5.30 -34.15 25.72
C GLU A 506 -4.67 -35.51 26.10
N PRO A 507 -4.27 -36.35 25.13
CA PRO A 507 -3.57 -37.59 25.45
C PRO A 507 -2.23 -37.30 26.16
N SER A 508 -1.89 -38.09 27.18
CA SER A 508 -0.73 -37.80 28.03
C SER A 508 0.59 -37.90 27.26
N GLY A 509 1.38 -36.81 27.30
CA GLY A 509 2.63 -36.67 26.55
C GLY A 509 2.47 -36.10 25.14
N ALA A 510 1.27 -35.67 24.72
CA ALA A 510 1.00 -35.21 23.36
C ALA A 510 1.56 -33.81 23.07
N THR A 511 2.85 -33.73 22.74
CA THR A 511 3.42 -32.56 22.07
C THR A 511 3.15 -32.60 20.58
N ALA A 512 2.66 -31.50 20.00
CA ALA A 512 2.61 -31.33 18.55
C ALA A 512 4.01 -31.47 17.95
N ALA A 513 4.13 -31.85 16.68
CA ALA A 513 5.42 -31.78 15.99
C ALA A 513 5.92 -30.33 15.99
N PRO A 514 7.23 -30.08 16.15
CA PRO A 514 7.79 -28.81 15.70
C PRO A 514 7.57 -28.74 14.18
N THR A 515 6.51 -28.05 13.76
CA THR A 515 6.45 -27.43 12.45
C THR A 515 7.80 -26.72 12.24
N PRO A 516 8.51 -26.91 11.11
CA PRO A 516 9.86 -26.39 10.92
C PRO A 516 9.93 -24.91 11.33
N THR A 517 10.74 -24.66 12.35
CA THR A 517 10.57 -23.50 13.24
C THR A 517 10.77 -22.18 12.49
N ALA A 518 9.70 -21.40 12.35
CA ALA A 518 9.82 -19.97 12.15
C ALA A 518 10.43 -19.36 13.43
N THR A 519 11.62 -18.79 13.32
CA THR A 519 12.38 -18.26 14.47
C THR A 519 11.59 -17.17 15.22
N PRO A 520 11.34 -17.31 16.54
CA PRO A 520 10.34 -16.50 17.24
C PRO A 520 10.91 -15.35 18.10
N THR A 521 10.14 -14.26 18.21
CA THR A 521 10.22 -13.25 19.29
C THR A 521 8.87 -12.48 19.40
N PRO A 522 8.49 -11.90 20.57
CA PRO A 522 7.86 -12.67 21.65
C PRO A 522 6.50 -12.11 22.16
N THR A 523 5.82 -12.87 23.04
CA THR A 523 4.52 -12.54 23.66
C THR A 523 4.59 -12.38 25.19
N PRO A 524 4.04 -11.29 25.77
CA PRO A 524 3.26 -11.33 27.03
C PRO A 524 2.10 -10.27 27.08
N ALA A 525 1.11 -10.25 27.99
CA ALA A 525 0.47 -11.20 28.92
C ALA A 525 -0.91 -10.61 29.38
N PRO A 526 -1.86 -11.38 30.00
CA PRO A 526 -3.29 -10.99 30.04
C PRO A 526 -3.99 -10.90 31.43
N THR A 527 -5.33 -10.70 31.42
CA THR A 527 -6.34 -10.99 32.50
C THR A 527 -6.55 -9.84 33.52
N PRO A 528 -7.79 -9.51 34.02
CA PRO A 528 -9.00 -10.35 34.20
C PRO A 528 -10.36 -9.81 33.67
N THR A 529 -11.44 -10.56 33.94
CA THR A 529 -12.86 -10.20 33.66
C THR A 529 -13.77 -10.67 34.81
N PRO A 530 -14.76 -9.87 35.29
CA PRO A 530 -15.70 -10.25 36.36
C PRO A 530 -17.07 -10.78 35.88
N THR A 531 -17.83 -11.35 36.81
CA THR A 531 -19.04 -12.21 36.62
C THR A 531 -20.38 -11.45 36.50
N THR A 532 -21.45 -12.17 36.09
CA THR A 532 -22.81 -11.67 35.83
C THR A 532 -23.91 -12.28 36.73
N ALA A 533 -25.16 -11.79 36.60
CA ALA A 533 -26.45 -12.26 37.17
C ALA A 533 -26.84 -11.72 38.57
N PRO A 534 -28.15 -11.67 38.95
CA PRO A 534 -29.35 -12.23 38.30
C PRO A 534 -30.52 -11.25 38.04
N THR A 535 -31.60 -11.75 37.41
CA THR A 535 -32.89 -11.06 37.15
C THR A 535 -33.99 -11.51 38.13
N PRO A 536 -34.90 -10.63 38.58
CA PRO A 536 -36.31 -11.04 38.68
C PRO A 536 -37.40 -9.94 38.48
N THR A 537 -38.45 -10.30 37.71
CA THR A 537 -39.88 -9.90 37.90
C THR A 537 -40.33 -8.45 37.56
N ALA A 538 -41.63 -8.28 37.30
CA ALA A 538 -42.31 -7.09 36.74
C ALA A 538 -43.31 -6.39 37.71
N THR A 539 -44.15 -5.47 37.17
CA THR A 539 -45.29 -4.73 37.80
C THR A 539 -44.95 -3.34 38.40
N PRO A 540 -45.79 -2.27 38.27
CA PRO A 540 -46.77 -1.90 37.24
C PRO A 540 -46.58 -0.46 36.65
N THR A 541 -47.49 -0.01 35.80
CA THR A 541 -47.59 1.38 35.26
C THR A 541 -48.01 2.43 36.30
N PRO A 542 -47.40 3.63 36.30
CA PRO A 542 -48.01 4.87 36.80
C PRO A 542 -48.31 5.88 35.68
N THR A 543 -49.45 6.57 35.76
CA THR A 543 -49.96 7.48 34.71
C THR A 543 -49.71 8.96 35.03
N PRO A 544 -49.10 9.76 34.12
CA PRO A 544 -49.26 11.22 34.08
C PRO A 544 -50.50 11.53 33.21
N THR A 545 -51.68 11.73 33.80
CA THR A 545 -52.14 12.97 34.46
C THR A 545 -52.19 14.16 33.49
N VAL A 546 -53.41 14.61 33.21
CA VAL A 546 -53.76 15.64 32.21
C VAL A 546 -53.96 17.00 32.90
N THR A 547 -53.92 18.10 32.13
CA THR A 547 -54.49 19.44 32.45
C THR A 547 -53.59 20.33 33.35
N PRO A 548 -53.57 21.69 33.18
CA PRO A 548 -54.29 22.55 32.22
C PRO A 548 -53.41 23.35 31.23
N THR A 549 -54.06 23.80 30.15
CA THR A 549 -53.59 24.85 29.24
C THR A 549 -53.84 26.26 29.80
N PRO A 550 -52.89 27.20 29.73
CA PRO A 550 -53.17 28.64 29.80
C PRO A 550 -53.40 29.25 28.40
N THR A 551 -54.38 30.16 28.29
CA THR A 551 -54.89 30.77 27.05
C THR A 551 -53.97 31.88 26.48
N PRO A 552 -53.84 32.03 25.13
CA PRO A 552 -53.00 33.07 24.52
C PRO A 552 -53.70 34.41 24.23
N THR A 553 -52.92 35.50 24.23
CA THR A 553 -53.30 36.87 23.80
C THR A 553 -52.02 37.64 23.37
N PRO A 554 -52.05 38.66 22.48
CA PRO A 554 -52.20 38.44 21.04
C PRO A 554 -51.11 39.11 20.14
N THR A 555 -50.82 38.48 19.01
CA THR A 555 -50.80 39.03 17.62
C THR A 555 -50.27 40.46 17.37
N PRO A 556 -49.19 40.65 16.57
CA PRO A 556 -49.30 40.61 15.10
C PRO A 556 -48.27 39.69 14.42
N THR A 557 -48.67 38.75 13.55
CA THR A 557 -49.08 38.95 12.14
C THR A 557 -47.95 39.43 11.21
N VAL A 558 -47.26 38.46 10.61
CA VAL A 558 -46.59 38.61 9.30
C VAL A 558 -47.05 37.45 8.42
N THR A 559 -47.38 37.73 7.16
CA THR A 559 -48.06 36.78 6.26
C THR A 559 -47.16 35.64 5.82
N ALA A 560 -47.61 34.40 6.00
CA ALA A 560 -46.97 33.22 5.43
C ALA A 560 -47.37 33.04 3.96
N THR A 561 -46.41 33.20 3.05
CA THR A 561 -46.52 32.73 1.66
C THR A 561 -46.44 31.20 1.64
N PRO A 562 -47.29 30.46 0.90
CA PRO A 562 -47.35 29.00 1.00
C PRO A 562 -46.11 28.33 0.40
N THR A 563 -45.37 27.58 1.23
CA THR A 563 -44.36 26.62 0.77
C THR A 563 -45.07 25.48 0.01
N PRO A 564 -44.72 25.19 -1.26
CA PRO A 564 -45.40 24.16 -2.03
C PRO A 564 -45.03 22.75 -1.54
N THR A 565 -46.03 21.87 -1.46
CA THR A 565 -45.83 20.42 -1.30
C THR A 565 -45.01 19.87 -2.46
N PRO A 566 -43.98 19.03 -2.24
CA PRO A 566 -43.20 18.44 -3.33
C PRO A 566 -44.10 17.52 -4.19
N SER A 567 -44.33 17.91 -5.44
CA SER A 567 -45.10 17.12 -6.41
C SER A 567 -44.24 16.01 -7.00
N SER A 568 -44.73 14.77 -6.98
CA SER A 568 -44.05 13.59 -7.50
C SER A 568 -44.18 13.45 -9.03
N THR A 569 -43.87 14.52 -9.77
CA THR A 569 -44.03 14.61 -11.23
C THR A 569 -42.67 14.80 -11.91
N PRO A 570 -42.29 14.01 -12.94
CA PRO A 570 -40.95 14.10 -13.53
C PRO A 570 -40.68 15.45 -14.22
N VAL A 571 -39.47 15.99 -14.03
CA VAL A 571 -39.02 17.21 -14.73
C VAL A 571 -38.64 16.86 -16.17
N ALA A 572 -39.60 16.98 -17.08
CA ALA A 572 -39.37 16.94 -18.53
C ALA A 572 -38.62 18.21 -19.00
N GLY A 573 -37.32 18.28 -18.71
CA GLY A 573 -36.46 19.43 -19.04
C GLY A 573 -34.96 19.20 -18.84
N GLY A 574 -34.53 17.94 -18.72
CA GLY A 574 -33.12 17.57 -18.48
C GLY A 574 -32.17 17.97 -19.62
N GLN A 575 -30.92 18.28 -19.27
CA GLN A 575 -29.84 18.57 -20.21
C GLN A 575 -29.41 17.34 -21.03
N ILE A 576 -29.74 16.14 -20.57
CA ILE A 576 -29.60 14.88 -21.30
C ILE A 576 -30.89 14.06 -21.23
N LYS A 577 -31.04 13.11 -22.15
CA LYS A 577 -31.96 11.97 -22.02
C LYS A 577 -31.30 10.67 -22.46
N VAL A 578 -31.78 9.53 -21.94
CA VAL A 578 -31.29 8.20 -22.32
C VAL A 578 -32.28 7.51 -23.25
N LEU A 579 -31.78 7.05 -24.40
CA LEU A 579 -32.48 6.09 -25.25
C LEU A 579 -32.02 4.68 -24.92
N TYR A 580 -32.96 3.76 -24.74
CA TYR A 580 -32.74 2.35 -24.42
C TYR A 580 -33.23 1.47 -25.57
N ALA A 581 -32.46 0.42 -25.87
CA ALA A 581 -32.88 -0.71 -26.69
C ALA A 581 -32.52 -2.01 -25.96
N ASN A 582 -33.52 -2.86 -25.77
CA ASN A 582 -33.34 -4.20 -25.22
C ASN A 582 -32.83 -5.16 -26.32
N LYS A 583 -31.65 -5.76 -26.11
CA LYS A 583 -31.11 -6.81 -27.00
C LYS A 583 -31.09 -8.20 -26.36
N GLU A 584 -31.79 -8.39 -25.24
CA GLU A 584 -32.13 -9.72 -24.71
C GLU A 584 -33.58 -9.74 -24.19
N THR A 585 -34.49 -10.20 -25.03
CA THR A 585 -35.94 -10.17 -24.77
C THR A 585 -36.46 -11.39 -24.01
N ASN A 586 -35.62 -12.38 -23.71
CA ASN A 586 -36.01 -13.48 -22.84
C ASN A 586 -36.10 -13.00 -21.39
N SER A 587 -37.23 -13.25 -20.72
CA SER A 587 -37.42 -12.91 -19.30
C SER A 587 -36.47 -13.65 -18.37
N THR A 588 -35.82 -14.72 -18.85
CA THR A 588 -34.81 -15.49 -18.12
C THR A 588 -33.62 -15.73 -19.04
N THR A 589 -32.43 -15.28 -18.63
CA THR A 589 -31.20 -15.27 -19.45
C THR A 589 -29.96 -15.26 -18.56
N ASN A 590 -28.82 -15.80 -19.01
CA ASN A 590 -27.54 -15.64 -18.30
C ASN A 590 -26.80 -14.33 -18.61
N THR A 591 -27.29 -13.55 -19.58
CA THR A 591 -26.64 -12.32 -20.06
C THR A 591 -27.69 -11.22 -20.26
N ILE A 592 -27.59 -10.11 -19.54
CA ILE A 592 -28.43 -8.93 -19.72
C ILE A 592 -27.77 -8.00 -20.75
N ARG A 593 -28.54 -7.42 -21.68
CA ARG A 593 -28.03 -6.61 -22.80
C ARG A 593 -28.77 -5.26 -22.96
N PRO A 594 -28.47 -4.27 -22.10
CA PRO A 594 -29.10 -2.95 -22.16
C PRO A 594 -28.29 -2.04 -23.09
N TRP A 595 -28.72 -1.90 -24.35
CA TRP A 595 -28.04 -1.00 -25.28
C TRP A 595 -28.56 0.43 -25.12
N LEU A 596 -27.65 1.40 -25.09
CA LEU A 596 -27.95 2.77 -24.71
C LEU A 596 -27.50 3.80 -25.76
N LYS A 597 -28.09 4.98 -25.70
CA LYS A 597 -27.54 6.24 -26.22
C LYS A 597 -27.82 7.35 -25.21
N VAL A 598 -26.85 8.22 -24.92
CA VAL A 598 -27.11 9.48 -24.22
C VAL A 598 -27.27 10.57 -25.26
N VAL A 599 -28.39 11.28 -25.24
CA VAL A 599 -28.68 12.42 -26.12
C VAL A 599 -28.56 13.69 -25.30
N ASN A 600 -27.75 14.66 -25.74
CA ASN A 600 -27.71 15.99 -25.15
C ASN A 600 -28.89 16.81 -25.68
N THR A 601 -29.84 17.10 -24.79
CA THR A 601 -31.05 17.89 -25.03
C THR A 601 -30.89 19.35 -24.60
N GLY A 602 -29.75 19.74 -24.03
CA GLY A 602 -29.37 21.11 -23.71
C GLY A 602 -28.83 21.90 -24.91
N SER A 603 -28.46 23.16 -24.64
CA SER A 603 -27.96 24.13 -25.62
C SER A 603 -26.43 24.28 -25.65
N SER A 604 -25.70 23.63 -24.75
CA SER A 604 -24.23 23.62 -24.64
C SER A 604 -23.67 22.21 -24.75
N SER A 605 -22.36 22.05 -24.99
CA SER A 605 -21.70 20.75 -24.85
C SER A 605 -21.68 20.28 -23.38
N ILE A 606 -21.56 18.98 -23.18
CA ILE A 606 -21.47 18.32 -21.87
C ILE A 606 -20.26 17.40 -21.88
N ASP A 607 -19.41 17.47 -20.84
CA ASP A 607 -18.32 16.51 -20.66
C ASP A 607 -18.89 15.15 -20.28
N LEU A 608 -18.60 14.11 -21.05
CA LEU A 608 -19.12 12.77 -20.75
C LEU A 608 -18.55 12.21 -19.45
N SER A 609 -17.36 12.62 -18.99
CA SER A 609 -16.80 12.15 -17.72
C SER A 609 -17.59 12.59 -16.49
N ARG A 610 -18.47 13.58 -16.63
CA ARG A 610 -19.42 14.03 -15.58
C ARG A 610 -20.76 13.30 -15.62
N VAL A 611 -21.01 12.48 -16.64
CA VAL A 611 -22.28 11.76 -16.86
C VAL A 611 -22.19 10.34 -16.32
N THR A 612 -23.21 9.92 -15.56
CA THR A 612 -23.45 8.51 -15.25
C THR A 612 -24.88 8.10 -15.59
N ILE A 613 -25.07 6.80 -15.84
CA ILE A 613 -26.35 6.15 -16.14
C ILE A 613 -26.53 4.99 -15.15
N ARG A 614 -27.75 4.73 -14.68
CA ARG A 614 -28.05 3.55 -13.84
C ARG A 614 -29.11 2.66 -14.50
N TYR A 615 -28.75 1.40 -14.68
CA TYR A 615 -29.67 0.32 -15.05
C TYR A 615 -29.99 -0.49 -13.79
N TRP A 616 -31.25 -0.48 -13.36
CA TRP A 616 -31.75 -1.03 -12.09
C TRP A 616 -32.37 -2.41 -12.33
N TYR A 617 -31.88 -3.41 -11.58
CA TYR A 617 -32.19 -4.82 -11.81
C TYR A 617 -32.11 -5.62 -10.49
N THR A 618 -32.61 -6.85 -10.46
CA THR A 618 -32.38 -7.77 -9.34
C THR A 618 -31.30 -8.80 -9.69
N VAL A 619 -30.43 -9.13 -8.74
CA VAL A 619 -29.30 -10.03 -9.01
C VAL A 619 -29.72 -11.49 -9.19
N ASP A 620 -30.91 -11.90 -8.74
CA ASP A 620 -31.42 -13.29 -8.85
C ASP A 620 -30.39 -14.36 -8.46
N GLY A 621 -30.02 -14.38 -7.18
CA GLY A 621 -28.93 -15.21 -6.65
C GLY A 621 -27.61 -14.45 -6.71
N ASP A 622 -27.23 -13.86 -5.58
CA ASP A 622 -26.07 -12.97 -5.47
C ASP A 622 -24.75 -13.70 -5.78
N LYS A 623 -24.01 -13.15 -6.74
CA LYS A 623 -22.75 -13.66 -7.31
C LYS A 623 -21.88 -12.48 -7.74
N ALA A 624 -20.58 -12.73 -7.92
CA ALA A 624 -19.74 -11.80 -8.65
C ALA A 624 -20.26 -11.65 -10.09
N GLN A 625 -20.19 -10.44 -10.63
CA GLN A 625 -20.71 -10.09 -11.96
C GLN A 625 -19.65 -9.34 -12.76
N SER A 626 -19.73 -9.45 -14.09
CA SER A 626 -18.87 -8.73 -15.04
C SER A 626 -19.72 -8.05 -16.11
N ALA A 627 -19.39 -6.80 -16.44
CA ALA A 627 -19.98 -6.04 -17.54
C ALA A 627 -18.89 -5.62 -18.53
N ILE A 628 -19.20 -5.62 -19.83
CA ILE A 628 -18.35 -5.05 -20.87
C ILE A 628 -19.17 -4.21 -21.85
N SER A 629 -18.50 -3.29 -22.53
CA SER A 629 -19.01 -2.70 -23.76
C SER A 629 -18.54 -3.57 -24.94
N ASP A 630 -19.48 -4.22 -25.63
CA ASP A 630 -19.21 -4.95 -26.87
C ASP A 630 -18.72 -4.00 -27.98
N TRP A 631 -19.32 -2.80 -28.02
CA TRP A 631 -18.97 -1.71 -28.91
C TRP A 631 -19.49 -0.37 -28.36
N ALA A 632 -18.79 0.73 -28.61
CA ALA A 632 -19.32 2.07 -28.40
C ALA A 632 -18.69 3.06 -29.38
N GLN A 633 -19.49 3.98 -29.94
CA GLN A 633 -19.00 4.97 -30.91
C GLN A 633 -18.01 5.99 -30.28
N ILE A 634 -18.15 6.24 -28.98
CA ILE A 634 -17.21 7.01 -28.13
C ILE A 634 -15.98 6.19 -27.67
N GLY A 635 -15.80 4.97 -28.20
CA GLY A 635 -14.75 4.02 -27.82
C GLY A 635 -15.16 3.15 -26.63
N ALA A 636 -15.22 1.83 -26.85
CA ALA A 636 -15.61 0.86 -25.81
C ALA A 636 -14.71 0.91 -24.55
N SER A 637 -13.43 1.21 -24.72
CA SER A 637 -12.45 1.38 -23.63
C SER A 637 -12.65 2.65 -22.78
N ASN A 638 -13.47 3.60 -23.25
CA ASN A 638 -13.84 4.81 -22.51
C ASN A 638 -15.09 4.62 -21.64
N VAL A 639 -15.86 3.54 -21.84
CA VAL A 639 -17.03 3.23 -21.00
C VAL A 639 -16.55 2.52 -19.72
N THR A 640 -17.09 2.91 -18.57
CA THR A 640 -16.80 2.29 -17.27
C THR A 640 -18.05 1.67 -16.66
N PHE A 641 -17.85 0.64 -15.83
CA PHE A 641 -18.93 -0.14 -15.24
C PHE A 641 -18.69 -0.37 -13.75
N LYS A 642 -19.73 -0.24 -12.95
CA LYS A 642 -19.70 -0.49 -11.50
C LYS A 642 -21.05 -1.05 -11.05
N PHE A 643 -21.05 -2.28 -10.54
CA PHE A 643 -22.24 -2.83 -9.90
C PHE A 643 -22.37 -2.28 -8.48
N VAL A 644 -23.53 -1.75 -8.13
CA VAL A 644 -23.82 -1.20 -6.80
C VAL A 644 -25.00 -1.95 -6.21
N LYS A 645 -24.78 -2.62 -5.08
CA LYS A 645 -25.84 -3.23 -4.28
C LYS A 645 -26.58 -2.15 -3.50
N LEU A 646 -27.90 -2.25 -3.41
CA LEU A 646 -28.70 -1.37 -2.59
C LEU A 646 -28.59 -1.75 -1.10
N SER A 647 -28.56 -0.75 -0.23
CA SER A 647 -28.59 -0.93 1.24
C SER A 647 -29.90 -1.54 1.75
N SER A 648 -30.95 -1.53 0.93
CA SER A 648 -32.18 -2.29 1.09
C SER A 648 -32.75 -2.58 -0.30
N SER A 649 -33.21 -3.81 -0.54
CA SER A 649 -33.86 -4.18 -1.78
C SER A 649 -35.23 -3.51 -1.92
N VAL A 650 -35.57 -3.10 -3.13
CA VAL A 650 -36.81 -2.40 -3.49
C VAL A 650 -37.56 -3.17 -4.56
N SER A 651 -38.79 -2.75 -4.88
CA SER A 651 -39.65 -3.43 -5.86
C SER A 651 -39.03 -3.41 -7.27
N GLY A 652 -38.34 -4.50 -7.63
CA GLY A 652 -37.69 -4.70 -8.92
C GLY A 652 -36.23 -4.23 -8.99
N ALA A 653 -35.59 -3.92 -7.86
CA ALA A 653 -34.14 -3.75 -7.83
C ALA A 653 -33.55 -4.13 -6.47
N ASP A 654 -32.45 -4.89 -6.48
CA ASP A 654 -31.51 -4.96 -5.34
C ASP A 654 -30.09 -4.54 -5.75
N TYR A 655 -29.86 -4.30 -7.04
CA TYR A 655 -28.67 -3.67 -7.61
C TYR A 655 -29.03 -2.57 -8.63
N TYR A 656 -28.04 -1.73 -8.93
CA TYR A 656 -27.93 -1.12 -10.25
C TYR A 656 -26.54 -1.34 -10.85
N LEU A 657 -26.47 -1.33 -12.18
CA LEU A 657 -25.25 -1.17 -12.95
C LEU A 657 -25.10 0.31 -13.25
N GLU A 658 -24.09 0.93 -12.64
CA GLU A 658 -23.65 2.29 -12.93
C GLU A 658 -22.73 2.25 -14.15
N ILE A 659 -23.10 2.96 -15.20
CA ILE A 659 -22.31 3.15 -16.41
C ILE A 659 -21.80 4.59 -16.41
N GLY A 660 -20.48 4.75 -16.49
CA GLY A 660 -19.81 6.06 -16.58
C GLY A 660 -18.89 6.13 -17.80
N PHE A 661 -18.19 7.26 -17.91
CA PHE A 661 -17.28 7.51 -19.03
C PHE A 661 -15.95 8.10 -18.54
N LYS A 662 -14.85 7.76 -19.23
CA LYS A 662 -13.54 8.40 -19.04
C LYS A 662 -13.50 9.73 -19.79
N SER A 663 -12.58 10.61 -19.42
CA SER A 663 -12.30 11.86 -20.16
C SER A 663 -12.02 11.64 -21.66
N GLY A 664 -11.46 10.48 -22.03
CA GLY A 664 -11.28 10.06 -23.42
C GLY A 664 -12.55 9.88 -24.25
N ALA A 665 -13.75 9.84 -23.63
CA ALA A 665 -15.03 9.89 -24.34
C ALA A 665 -15.35 11.30 -24.90
N GLY A 666 -14.75 12.36 -24.33
CA GLY A 666 -14.86 13.73 -24.81
C GLY A 666 -16.20 14.42 -24.53
N GLN A 667 -16.50 15.41 -25.37
CA GLN A 667 -17.56 16.41 -25.18
C GLN A 667 -18.78 16.12 -26.06
N LEU A 668 -19.88 15.69 -25.46
CA LEU A 668 -21.16 15.47 -26.14
C LEU A 668 -21.81 16.82 -26.50
N GLN A 669 -21.78 17.17 -27.78
CA GLN A 669 -22.29 18.45 -28.29
C GLN A 669 -23.82 18.58 -28.17
N ALA A 670 -24.30 19.81 -28.08
CA ALA A 670 -25.74 20.13 -28.03
C ALA A 670 -26.50 19.51 -29.21
N GLY A 671 -27.62 18.83 -28.93
CA GLY A 671 -28.43 18.16 -29.95
C GLY A 671 -27.77 16.94 -30.62
N LYS A 672 -26.73 16.36 -30.02
CA LYS A 672 -26.09 15.10 -30.47
C LYS A 672 -26.30 13.96 -29.49
N ASP A 673 -26.13 12.74 -29.98
CA ASP A 673 -26.06 11.52 -29.15
C ASP A 673 -24.67 10.88 -29.18
N THR A 674 -24.40 10.04 -28.19
CA THR A 674 -23.13 9.29 -28.01
C THR A 674 -22.82 8.29 -29.14
N GLY A 675 -23.71 8.12 -30.12
CA GLY A 675 -23.81 6.88 -30.87
C GLY A 675 -24.34 5.75 -29.98
N GLU A 676 -24.38 4.54 -30.53
CA GLU A 676 -24.71 3.35 -29.75
C GLU A 676 -23.63 3.03 -28.72
N ILE A 677 -24.06 2.66 -27.52
CA ILE A 677 -23.26 2.04 -26.47
C ILE A 677 -23.86 0.65 -26.26
N GLN A 678 -23.19 -0.36 -26.79
CA GLN A 678 -23.61 -1.76 -26.76
C GLN A 678 -23.01 -2.42 -25.52
N ILE A 679 -23.85 -2.75 -24.53
CA ILE A 679 -23.45 -3.30 -23.24
C ILE A 679 -23.95 -4.73 -23.12
N ARG A 680 -23.13 -5.61 -22.53
CA ARG A 680 -23.58 -6.91 -21.99
C ARG A 680 -23.02 -7.12 -20.59
N PHE A 681 -23.80 -7.77 -19.72
CA PHE A 681 -23.30 -8.20 -18.41
C PHE A 681 -23.86 -9.57 -17.98
N ASN A 682 -23.08 -10.30 -17.18
CA ASN A 682 -23.38 -11.66 -16.74
C ASN A 682 -22.83 -11.95 -15.34
N LYS A 683 -23.39 -12.96 -14.66
CA LYS A 683 -22.81 -13.57 -13.46
C LYS A 683 -21.53 -14.35 -13.82
N SER A 684 -20.58 -14.43 -12.91
CA SER A 684 -19.31 -15.15 -13.11
C SER A 684 -19.48 -16.67 -13.30
N ASP A 685 -20.56 -17.25 -12.76
CA ASP A 685 -20.93 -18.66 -12.95
C ASP A 685 -21.94 -18.90 -14.09
N TRP A 686 -22.26 -17.85 -14.87
CA TRP A 686 -23.25 -17.88 -15.96
C TRP A 686 -24.64 -18.41 -15.57
N SER A 687 -25.01 -18.35 -14.29
CA SER A 687 -26.38 -18.62 -13.86
C SER A 687 -27.35 -17.51 -14.29
N ASN A 688 -28.62 -17.85 -14.46
CA ASN A 688 -29.61 -16.95 -15.06
C ASN A 688 -30.00 -15.79 -14.13
N TYR A 689 -30.34 -14.66 -14.73
CA TYR A 689 -31.21 -13.61 -14.19
C TYR A 689 -32.65 -13.84 -14.65
N ASN A 690 -33.60 -13.22 -13.97
CA ASN A 690 -35.00 -13.15 -14.29
C ASN A 690 -35.41 -11.70 -14.59
N GLN A 691 -34.95 -11.17 -15.73
CA GLN A 691 -35.25 -9.80 -16.21
C GLN A 691 -36.74 -9.41 -16.13
N GLY A 692 -37.66 -10.37 -16.10
CA GLY A 692 -39.09 -10.15 -15.84
C GLY A 692 -39.44 -9.49 -14.49
N ASN A 693 -38.50 -9.41 -13.53
CA ASN A 693 -38.66 -8.66 -12.28
C ASN A 693 -37.91 -7.31 -12.24
N ASP A 694 -37.06 -7.00 -13.23
CA ASP A 694 -36.18 -5.83 -13.22
C ASP A 694 -36.92 -4.50 -13.42
N TRP A 695 -36.53 -3.47 -12.66
CA TRP A 695 -37.08 -2.12 -12.80
C TRP A 695 -36.81 -1.55 -14.19
N SER A 696 -35.56 -1.56 -14.66
CA SER A 696 -35.19 -0.94 -15.93
C SER A 696 -35.49 -1.78 -17.18
N TRP A 697 -35.98 -3.03 -17.06
CA TRP A 697 -36.23 -3.89 -18.22
C TRP A 697 -37.56 -3.58 -18.91
N MET A 698 -37.54 -3.60 -20.24
CA MET A 698 -38.73 -3.49 -21.07
C MET A 698 -38.63 -4.49 -22.23
N GLN A 699 -39.42 -5.57 -22.16
CA GLN A 699 -39.33 -6.70 -23.09
C GLN A 699 -39.55 -6.32 -24.56
N SER A 700 -40.52 -5.44 -24.83
CA SER A 700 -40.93 -5.02 -26.17
C SER A 700 -40.00 -4.00 -26.83
N MET A 701 -39.00 -3.50 -26.11
CA MET A 701 -38.25 -2.30 -26.49
C MET A 701 -37.01 -2.60 -27.34
N THR A 702 -37.17 -3.37 -28.42
CA THR A 702 -36.05 -3.88 -29.25
C THR A 702 -35.38 -2.80 -30.11
N ASN A 703 -36.03 -1.65 -30.30
CA ASN A 703 -35.51 -0.46 -30.96
C ASN A 703 -35.31 0.68 -29.96
N TYR A 704 -34.39 1.59 -30.25
CA TYR A 704 -34.08 2.73 -29.39
C TYR A 704 -35.29 3.65 -29.18
N GLY A 705 -35.65 3.88 -27.92
CA GLY A 705 -36.66 4.85 -27.50
C GLY A 705 -36.44 5.28 -26.05
N GLU A 706 -37.32 6.13 -25.53
CA GLU A 706 -37.20 6.67 -24.17
C GLU A 706 -37.72 5.68 -23.11
N ASN A 707 -36.80 5.10 -22.32
CA ASN A 707 -37.13 4.31 -21.14
C ASN A 707 -36.78 5.15 -19.90
N THR A 708 -37.79 5.75 -19.27
CA THR A 708 -37.60 6.60 -18.09
C THR A 708 -37.15 5.81 -16.86
N LYS A 709 -37.23 4.48 -16.85
CA LYS A 709 -36.69 3.66 -15.75
C LYS A 709 -35.19 3.39 -15.87
N VAL A 710 -34.52 3.87 -16.91
CA VAL A 710 -33.05 4.00 -16.98
C VAL A 710 -32.72 5.45 -16.65
N THR A 711 -32.12 5.69 -15.48
CA THR A 711 -31.85 7.03 -14.97
C THR A 711 -30.47 7.53 -15.40
N ALA A 712 -30.31 8.84 -15.56
CA ALA A 712 -29.00 9.45 -15.78
C ALA A 712 -28.79 10.72 -14.96
N TYR A 713 -27.52 10.98 -14.67
CA TYR A 713 -27.05 11.95 -13.70
C TYR A 713 -25.92 12.78 -14.31
N ILE A 714 -25.80 14.04 -13.87
CA ILE A 714 -24.63 14.89 -14.12
C ILE A 714 -24.10 15.29 -12.74
N ASP A 715 -22.81 15.06 -12.49
CA ASP A 715 -22.16 15.28 -11.18
C ASP A 715 -22.89 14.62 -10.00
N GLY A 716 -23.56 13.48 -10.25
CA GLY A 716 -24.37 12.75 -9.27
C GLY A 716 -25.81 13.27 -9.08
N VAL A 717 -26.17 14.42 -9.67
CA VAL A 717 -27.54 14.96 -9.63
C VAL A 717 -28.41 14.30 -10.72
N LEU A 718 -29.57 13.77 -10.35
CA LEU A 718 -30.52 13.13 -11.27
C LEU A 718 -31.08 14.16 -12.27
N VAL A 719 -30.85 13.94 -13.57
CA VAL A 719 -31.31 14.83 -14.66
C VAL A 719 -32.21 14.14 -15.69
N TRP A 720 -32.28 12.80 -15.69
CA TRP A 720 -33.20 12.03 -16.53
C TRP A 720 -33.72 10.77 -15.83
N GLY A 721 -35.00 10.47 -16.05
CA GLY A 721 -35.64 9.23 -15.62
C GLY A 721 -36.25 9.26 -14.21
N GLN A 722 -36.59 8.08 -13.70
CA GLN A 722 -37.20 7.83 -12.40
C GLN A 722 -36.58 6.58 -11.73
N GLU A 723 -36.01 6.79 -10.53
CA GLU A 723 -35.49 5.72 -9.67
C GLU A 723 -36.64 4.87 -9.08
N PRO A 724 -36.40 3.59 -8.72
CA PRO A 724 -37.43 2.77 -8.09
C PRO A 724 -37.85 3.37 -6.73
N SER A 725 -39.16 3.39 -6.44
CA SER A 725 -39.67 3.98 -5.20
C SER A 725 -39.12 3.27 -3.95
N GLY A 726 -38.53 4.04 -3.05
CA GLY A 726 -37.84 3.53 -1.85
C GLY A 726 -36.34 3.31 -2.02
N ALA A 727 -35.77 3.51 -3.22
CA ALA A 727 -34.33 3.39 -3.46
C ALA A 727 -33.57 4.61 -2.88
N THR A 728 -33.41 4.67 -1.55
CA THR A 728 -32.60 5.71 -0.91
C THR A 728 -31.12 5.50 -1.19
N ALA A 729 -30.63 6.10 -2.28
CA ALA A 729 -29.22 6.46 -2.37
C ALA A 729 -28.83 7.42 -1.24
N ALA A 730 -27.55 7.44 -0.86
CA ALA A 730 -27.05 8.45 0.08
C ALA A 730 -27.18 9.86 -0.54
N PRO A 731 -27.47 10.90 0.25
CA PRO A 731 -27.79 12.23 -0.30
C PRO A 731 -26.56 12.92 -0.91
N THR A 732 -26.54 13.02 -2.24
CA THR A 732 -25.67 13.95 -2.98
C THR A 732 -26.16 15.40 -2.77
N PRO A 733 -25.28 16.41 -2.67
CA PRO A 733 -25.70 17.80 -2.42
C PRO A 733 -26.67 18.36 -3.47
N THR A 734 -27.68 19.10 -3.02
CA THR A 734 -28.55 19.88 -3.91
C THR A 734 -27.77 21.04 -4.51
N ALA A 735 -27.68 21.10 -5.84
CA ALA A 735 -27.05 22.23 -6.53
C ALA A 735 -27.84 23.53 -6.32
N THR A 736 -27.18 24.57 -5.83
CA THR A 736 -27.75 25.92 -5.71
C THR A 736 -28.10 26.48 -7.11
N PRO A 737 -29.31 26.98 -7.35
CA PRO A 737 -29.70 27.47 -8.67
C PRO A 737 -28.95 28.76 -9.05
N THR A 738 -28.45 28.82 -10.29
CA THR A 738 -27.83 30.01 -10.87
C THR A 738 -28.83 31.19 -10.87
N PRO A 739 -28.47 32.36 -10.31
CA PRO A 739 -29.41 33.47 -10.19
C PRO A 739 -29.77 34.09 -11.55
N THR A 740 -31.07 34.28 -11.78
CA THR A 740 -31.57 35.11 -12.89
C THR A 740 -31.27 36.58 -12.61
N PRO A 741 -30.65 37.34 -13.53
CA PRO A 741 -30.27 38.73 -13.27
C PRO A 741 -31.49 39.68 -13.33
N ALA A 742 -31.84 40.29 -12.19
CA ALA A 742 -32.85 41.34 -12.09
C ALA A 742 -32.69 42.17 -10.81
N PRO A 743 -33.09 43.45 -10.81
CA PRO A 743 -32.74 44.50 -11.75
C PRO A 743 -31.76 45.52 -11.12
N THR A 744 -31.04 46.29 -11.93
CA THR A 744 -30.08 47.29 -11.44
C THR A 744 -30.78 48.40 -10.63
N PRO A 745 -30.32 48.73 -9.40
CA PRO A 745 -30.89 49.83 -8.62
C PRO A 745 -30.54 51.20 -9.22
N THR A 746 -31.52 52.11 -9.24
CA THR A 746 -31.42 53.44 -9.87
C THR A 746 -30.60 54.43 -9.02
N PRO A 747 -29.59 55.13 -9.58
CA PRO A 747 -28.82 56.17 -8.88
C PRO A 747 -29.53 57.53 -8.90
N THR A 748 -29.40 58.33 -7.83
CA THR A 748 -30.04 59.66 -7.69
C THR A 748 -29.27 60.53 -6.67
N PRO A 749 -28.97 61.84 -6.90
CA PRO A 749 -28.53 62.48 -8.15
C PRO A 749 -27.44 63.60 -8.00
N ALA A 750 -26.81 63.97 -9.14
CA ALA A 750 -26.14 65.27 -9.44
C ALA A 750 -24.85 65.68 -8.66
N PRO A 751 -24.07 66.70 -9.14
CA PRO A 751 -24.03 67.39 -10.46
C PRO A 751 -22.72 67.12 -11.28
N THR A 752 -22.70 66.93 -12.62
CA THR A 752 -22.83 67.92 -13.74
C THR A 752 -21.50 68.67 -14.08
N PRO A 753 -21.10 68.92 -15.37
CA PRO A 753 -21.57 68.49 -16.70
C PRO A 753 -20.50 67.55 -17.40
N THR A 754 -20.21 67.40 -18.71
CA THR A 754 -20.58 68.04 -20.01
C THR A 754 -20.38 67.09 -21.23
N SER A 755 -21.01 67.43 -22.37
CA SER A 755 -20.86 67.02 -23.79
C SER A 755 -19.87 65.91 -24.26
N THR A 756 -20.19 64.89 -25.10
CA THR A 756 -21.11 64.74 -26.30
C THR A 756 -20.49 65.23 -27.63
N PRO A 757 -20.70 64.61 -28.83
CA PRO A 757 -21.51 63.44 -29.27
C PRO A 757 -20.61 62.24 -29.74
N THR A 758 -20.88 61.28 -30.66
CA THR A 758 -21.88 61.04 -31.75
C THR A 758 -21.97 59.54 -32.13
N SER A 759 -22.97 59.11 -32.92
CA SER A 759 -23.11 57.78 -33.57
C SER A 759 -22.89 57.87 -35.11
N THR A 760 -23.03 56.86 -36.01
CA THR A 760 -23.67 55.51 -36.03
C THR A 760 -22.87 54.58 -37.00
N SER A 761 -23.26 53.49 -37.70
CA SER A 761 -24.53 52.83 -38.12
C SER A 761 -24.38 51.28 -38.34
N THR A 762 -25.41 50.64 -38.91
CA THR A 762 -25.62 49.19 -39.20
C THR A 762 -25.90 48.97 -40.73
N PRO A 763 -26.31 47.78 -41.32
CA PRO A 763 -26.38 46.36 -40.88
C PRO A 763 -26.00 45.24 -41.92
N THR A 764 -25.95 43.94 -41.50
CA THR A 764 -26.24 42.66 -42.27
C THR A 764 -25.38 42.28 -43.53
N SER A 765 -25.22 41.01 -43.99
CA SER A 765 -25.69 39.64 -43.58
C SER A 765 -24.78 38.50 -44.16
N THR A 766 -25.09 37.23 -43.81
CA THR A 766 -24.60 35.88 -44.23
C THR A 766 -24.48 35.59 -45.76
N PRO A 767 -23.96 34.42 -46.28
CA PRO A 767 -23.32 33.22 -45.66
C PRO A 767 -22.13 32.49 -46.42
N THR A 768 -21.33 31.65 -45.70
CA THR A 768 -20.64 30.38 -46.19
C THR A 768 -19.56 30.43 -47.32
N PRO A 769 -18.62 29.45 -47.51
CA PRO A 769 -17.87 28.52 -46.62
C PRO A 769 -16.32 28.80 -46.61
N THR A 770 -15.52 27.96 -45.94
CA THR A 770 -14.03 28.01 -45.96
C THR A 770 -13.38 26.75 -46.57
N PRO A 771 -12.48 26.89 -47.56
CA PRO A 771 -11.53 25.84 -47.97
C PRO A 771 -10.08 26.08 -47.48
N THR A 772 -9.26 25.03 -47.59
CA THR A 772 -7.85 24.90 -47.16
C THR A 772 -6.87 25.94 -47.74
N LEU A 773 -5.78 26.23 -47.01
CA LEU A 773 -4.59 26.92 -47.53
C LEU A 773 -3.30 26.13 -47.26
N THR A 774 -2.32 26.25 -48.16
CA THR A 774 -1.04 25.53 -48.15
C THR A 774 0.14 26.48 -48.47
N ALA A 775 1.11 26.53 -47.54
CA ALA A 775 2.55 26.89 -47.68
C ALA A 775 3.07 28.01 -48.63
N THR A 776 3.89 28.92 -48.05
CA THR A 776 5.14 29.51 -48.64
C THR A 776 4.96 30.57 -49.76
N PRO A 777 5.93 31.49 -50.09
CA PRO A 777 7.21 31.95 -49.46
C PRO A 777 7.08 33.38 -48.84
N THR A 778 8.07 34.28 -48.55
CA THR A 778 9.23 34.84 -49.31
C THR A 778 10.09 35.78 -48.40
N PRO A 779 11.05 36.66 -48.85
CA PRO A 779 12.50 36.39 -48.82
C PRO A 779 13.40 37.30 -47.94
N THR A 780 14.68 36.96 -47.95
CA THR A 780 15.93 37.60 -47.45
C THR A 780 16.15 39.10 -47.77
N PRO A 781 16.88 39.83 -46.90
CA PRO A 781 17.90 40.80 -47.32
C PRO A 781 19.33 40.52 -46.75
N THR A 782 20.36 40.94 -47.52
CA THR A 782 21.81 40.69 -47.34
C THR A 782 22.59 41.84 -48.00
N PRO A 783 23.85 42.20 -47.66
CA PRO A 783 24.68 41.92 -46.48
C PRO A 783 25.14 43.20 -45.71
N VAL A 784 25.85 43.03 -44.59
CA VAL A 784 26.92 43.96 -44.16
C VAL A 784 28.19 43.16 -43.87
N GLN A 785 29.32 43.65 -44.38
CA GLN A 785 30.68 43.11 -44.19
C GLN A 785 31.41 43.83 -43.05
N THR A 786 32.47 43.32 -42.41
CA THR A 786 33.03 41.96 -42.22
C THR A 786 34.04 42.09 -41.08
N VAL A 787 34.05 41.17 -40.11
CA VAL A 787 35.20 40.96 -39.20
C VAL A 787 35.44 39.47 -39.04
N THR A 788 36.71 39.08 -39.04
CA THR A 788 37.16 37.69 -39.17
C THR A 788 36.73 36.83 -37.97
N PRO A 789 36.11 35.65 -38.18
CA PRO A 789 35.77 34.75 -37.10
C PRO A 789 37.02 34.05 -36.53
N THR A 790 37.30 34.30 -35.25
CA THR A 790 38.05 33.37 -34.39
C THR A 790 37.32 32.01 -34.36
N PRO A 791 38.01 30.86 -34.37
CA PRO A 791 37.36 29.55 -34.51
C PRO A 791 36.26 29.29 -33.47
N THR A 792 35.10 28.85 -33.96
CA THR A 792 33.96 28.45 -33.14
C THR A 792 34.35 27.33 -32.18
N VAL A 793 34.20 27.58 -30.88
CA VAL A 793 34.37 26.55 -29.84
C VAL A 793 33.20 25.57 -29.93
N THR A 794 33.48 24.31 -30.25
CA THR A 794 32.54 23.19 -30.11
C THR A 794 31.98 23.18 -28.68
N PRO A 795 30.66 23.01 -28.46
CA PRO A 795 30.08 23.01 -27.12
C PRO A 795 30.78 21.95 -26.25
N ASN A 796 31.48 22.42 -25.22
CA ASN A 796 32.17 21.57 -24.26
C ASN A 796 31.11 20.86 -23.41
N PRO A 797 31.14 19.52 -23.25
CA PRO A 797 30.16 18.82 -22.43
C PRO A 797 30.18 19.35 -21.00
N THR A 798 28.99 19.57 -20.42
CA THR A 798 28.82 20.00 -19.03
C THR A 798 29.59 19.06 -18.10
N SER A 799 30.47 19.62 -17.27
CA SER A 799 31.35 18.84 -16.41
C SER A 799 30.56 18.13 -15.32
N THR A 800 30.67 16.79 -15.28
CA THR A 800 30.16 15.95 -14.19
C THR A 800 30.66 16.47 -12.82
N PRO A 801 29.81 16.53 -11.78
CA PRO A 801 30.27 16.84 -10.43
C PRO A 801 31.29 15.80 -9.95
N SER A 802 32.53 16.23 -9.75
CA SER A 802 33.62 15.31 -9.39
C SER A 802 33.72 15.10 -7.88
N ILE A 803 33.34 13.91 -7.40
CA ILE A 803 33.98 13.32 -6.21
C ILE A 803 35.47 13.07 -6.55
N PRO A 804 36.41 13.18 -5.59
CA PRO A 804 37.82 12.90 -5.85
C PRO A 804 38.07 11.55 -6.51
N ASP A 805 38.96 11.57 -7.51
CA ASP A 805 39.35 10.45 -8.36
C ASP A 805 39.80 9.23 -7.53
N ASP A 806 39.15 8.08 -7.75
CA ASP A 806 39.56 6.78 -7.23
C ASP A 806 40.73 6.17 -8.00
N ALA A 807 41.28 6.89 -9.00
CA ALA A 807 42.30 6.47 -9.96
C ALA A 807 41.81 5.45 -11.00
N ASN A 808 40.49 5.24 -11.12
CA ASN A 808 39.85 4.39 -12.13
C ASN A 808 40.46 2.97 -12.19
N ASP A 809 40.54 2.28 -11.04
CA ASP A 809 41.25 1.00 -10.90
C ASP A 809 40.35 -0.25 -10.80
N ASP A 810 39.03 -0.12 -11.01
CA ASP A 810 38.06 -1.22 -10.96
C ASP A 810 37.79 -1.91 -12.32
N TRP A 811 38.59 -1.63 -13.34
CA TRP A 811 38.43 -2.27 -14.65
C TRP A 811 38.70 -3.78 -14.62
N LEU A 812 37.82 -4.53 -15.27
CA LEU A 812 37.82 -5.99 -15.28
C LEU A 812 38.31 -6.57 -16.62
N TYR A 813 38.85 -7.78 -16.60
CA TYR A 813 39.41 -8.46 -17.77
C TYR A 813 38.96 -9.92 -17.83
N VAL A 814 39.00 -10.52 -19.02
CA VAL A 814 38.67 -11.94 -19.23
C VAL A 814 39.94 -12.79 -19.28
N SER A 815 39.96 -13.88 -18.53
CA SER A 815 41.05 -14.86 -18.45
C SER A 815 40.48 -16.28 -18.47
N GLY A 816 40.55 -16.93 -19.64
CA GLY A 816 39.82 -18.18 -19.89
C GLY A 816 38.31 -17.98 -19.73
N ASN A 817 37.65 -18.86 -18.98
CA ASN A 817 36.22 -18.75 -18.62
C ASN A 817 35.92 -17.86 -17.41
N LYS A 818 36.84 -16.98 -16.98
CA LYS A 818 36.67 -16.13 -15.79
C LYS A 818 36.79 -14.65 -16.12
N ILE A 819 36.03 -13.83 -15.39
CA ILE A 819 36.31 -12.40 -15.25
C ILE A 819 37.25 -12.21 -14.05
N VAL A 820 38.24 -11.33 -14.18
CA VAL A 820 39.25 -11.00 -13.16
C VAL A 820 39.42 -9.49 -12.96
N ASP A 821 39.87 -9.10 -11.77
CA ASP A 821 40.30 -7.74 -11.44
C ASP A 821 41.63 -7.35 -12.12
N LYS A 822 42.05 -6.10 -11.97
CA LYS A 822 43.33 -5.56 -12.46
C LYS A 822 44.58 -6.26 -11.89
N ASP A 823 44.47 -6.97 -10.77
CA ASP A 823 45.56 -7.72 -10.14
C ASP A 823 45.53 -9.22 -10.54
N GLY A 824 44.59 -9.61 -11.42
CA GLY A 824 44.41 -10.96 -11.94
C GLY A 824 43.56 -11.91 -11.08
N ARG A 825 42.88 -11.42 -10.04
CA ARG A 825 42.06 -12.23 -9.14
C ARG A 825 40.64 -12.41 -9.69
N PRO A 826 40.02 -13.60 -9.60
CA PRO A 826 38.62 -13.80 -10.02
C PRO A 826 37.63 -12.88 -9.30
N VAL A 827 36.58 -12.48 -10.02
CA VAL A 827 35.44 -11.72 -9.46
C VAL A 827 34.14 -12.48 -9.69
N TRP A 828 33.09 -12.17 -8.94
CA TRP A 828 31.74 -12.70 -9.21
C TRP A 828 30.72 -11.57 -9.32
N LEU A 829 30.35 -11.24 -10.57
CA LEU A 829 29.27 -10.30 -10.91
C LEU A 829 27.94 -10.96 -10.55
N THR A 830 27.26 -10.44 -9.52
CA THR A 830 25.96 -10.92 -9.03
C THR A 830 25.03 -9.71 -8.87
N GLY A 831 24.10 -9.54 -9.81
CA GLY A 831 23.40 -8.28 -9.99
C GLY A 831 21.89 -8.40 -10.25
N ILE A 832 21.32 -7.29 -10.70
CA ILE A 832 19.87 -7.10 -10.86
C ILE A 832 19.57 -6.19 -12.05
N ASN A 833 18.44 -6.42 -12.72
CA ASN A 833 17.96 -5.56 -13.80
C ASN A 833 16.98 -4.53 -13.24
N TRP A 834 17.19 -3.24 -13.51
CA TRP A 834 16.18 -2.19 -13.26
C TRP A 834 15.85 -1.52 -14.60
N PHE A 835 14.69 -1.82 -15.17
CA PHE A 835 14.28 -1.25 -16.46
C PHE A 835 13.54 0.09 -16.33
N GLY A 836 13.39 0.80 -17.44
CA GLY A 836 12.62 2.04 -17.52
C GLY A 836 13.14 3.02 -18.57
N TYR A 837 14.47 3.20 -18.65
CA TYR A 837 15.13 4.08 -19.64
C TYR A 837 14.97 3.59 -21.09
N ASN A 838 14.64 2.33 -21.30
CA ASN A 838 14.22 1.75 -22.58
C ASN A 838 12.76 2.04 -22.93
N THR A 839 11.95 2.47 -21.97
CA THR A 839 10.50 2.67 -22.08
C THR A 839 10.13 4.16 -22.16
N GLY A 840 8.87 4.45 -22.49
CA GLY A 840 8.34 5.82 -22.59
C GLY A 840 8.34 6.64 -21.28
N THR A 841 8.79 6.09 -20.15
CA THR A 841 8.97 6.82 -18.88
C THR A 841 10.26 7.66 -18.84
N ASN A 842 11.25 7.36 -19.71
CA ASN A 842 12.51 8.11 -19.88
C ASN A 842 13.39 8.22 -18.62
N VAL A 843 13.15 7.34 -17.65
CA VAL A 843 13.84 7.17 -16.36
C VAL A 843 13.57 5.75 -15.87
N PHE A 844 14.22 5.28 -14.81
CA PHE A 844 13.86 4.01 -14.18
C PHE A 844 12.36 3.95 -13.79
N ASP A 845 11.73 2.81 -14.07
CA ASP A 845 10.34 2.57 -13.70
C ASP A 845 10.22 2.42 -12.17
N GLY A 846 9.22 3.06 -11.57
CA GLY A 846 9.03 3.13 -10.12
C GLY A 846 9.45 4.45 -9.47
N VAL A 847 10.21 5.33 -10.15
CA VAL A 847 10.65 6.63 -9.60
C VAL A 847 9.50 7.65 -9.43
N TRP A 848 8.26 7.27 -9.78
CA TRP A 848 7.04 7.95 -9.36
C TRP A 848 6.52 7.55 -7.95
N SER A 849 7.11 6.51 -7.34
CA SER A 849 6.73 5.92 -6.04
C SER A 849 7.91 5.71 -5.08
N CYS A 850 9.11 5.38 -5.57
CA CYS A 850 10.32 5.18 -4.77
C CYS A 850 11.34 6.31 -4.94
N ASN A 851 12.20 6.56 -3.94
CA ASN A 851 13.32 7.48 -4.09
C ASN A 851 14.47 6.78 -4.82
N LEU A 852 15.02 7.43 -5.85
CA LEU A 852 16.06 6.89 -6.70
C LEU A 852 17.34 6.56 -5.93
N LYS A 853 17.84 7.51 -5.13
CA LYS A 853 19.11 7.34 -4.40
C LYS A 853 19.00 6.27 -3.31
N ASP A 854 17.94 6.30 -2.51
CA ASP A 854 17.70 5.31 -1.46
C ASP A 854 17.51 3.90 -2.03
N THR A 855 16.86 3.78 -3.19
CA THR A 855 16.65 2.48 -3.86
C THR A 855 17.97 1.90 -4.39
N LEU A 856 18.83 2.72 -5.02
CA LEU A 856 20.17 2.28 -5.44
C LEU A 856 21.04 1.87 -4.23
N ALA A 857 20.96 2.62 -3.13
CA ALA A 857 21.64 2.29 -1.89
C ALA A 857 21.13 0.97 -1.26
N GLU A 858 19.82 0.71 -1.31
CA GLU A 858 19.23 -0.51 -0.76
C GLU A 858 19.48 -1.75 -1.63
N ILE A 859 19.51 -1.59 -2.96
CA ILE A 859 20.00 -2.62 -3.90
C ILE A 859 21.44 -3.03 -3.52
N ALA A 860 22.34 -2.06 -3.30
CA ALA A 860 23.71 -2.33 -2.87
C ALA A 860 23.78 -2.92 -1.45
N ASN A 861 22.99 -2.42 -0.49
CA ASN A 861 22.89 -2.99 0.86
C ASN A 861 22.53 -4.48 0.85
N ARG A 862 21.67 -4.89 -0.10
CA ARG A 862 21.18 -6.26 -0.32
C ARG A 862 22.13 -7.15 -1.11
N GLY A 863 23.31 -6.66 -1.48
CA GLY A 863 24.40 -7.48 -2.00
C GLY A 863 24.46 -7.62 -3.51
N PHE A 864 23.62 -6.90 -4.25
CA PHE A 864 23.81 -6.76 -5.69
C PHE A 864 25.02 -5.86 -5.96
N ASN A 865 26.05 -6.39 -6.60
CA ASN A 865 27.27 -5.64 -6.93
C ASN A 865 27.29 -5.09 -8.38
N LEU A 866 26.28 -5.47 -9.18
CA LEU A 866 26.06 -5.03 -10.54
C LEU A 866 24.59 -4.64 -10.78
N LEU A 867 24.38 -3.55 -11.50
CA LEU A 867 23.07 -3.11 -12.01
C LEU A 867 23.07 -3.19 -13.54
N ARG A 868 22.25 -4.07 -14.15
CA ARG A 868 21.97 -4.04 -15.60
C ARG A 868 20.90 -2.98 -15.84
N ILE A 869 21.19 -2.03 -16.72
CA ILE A 869 20.32 -0.90 -17.05
C ILE A 869 19.82 -1.04 -18.50
N PRO A 870 18.62 -1.61 -18.69
CA PRO A 870 17.86 -1.48 -19.93
C PRO A 870 17.63 -0.02 -20.34
N ILE A 871 18.25 0.39 -21.46
CA ILE A 871 18.16 1.72 -22.08
C ILE A 871 17.95 1.60 -23.60
N SER A 872 17.22 2.53 -24.22
CA SER A 872 17.01 2.52 -25.68
C SER A 872 18.16 3.20 -26.43
N ALA A 873 18.42 2.78 -27.67
CA ALA A 873 19.32 3.54 -28.55
C ALA A 873 18.74 4.93 -28.86
N GLU A 874 17.42 5.05 -29.04
CA GLU A 874 16.74 6.31 -29.33
C GLU A 874 16.88 7.36 -28.21
N ILE A 875 16.80 7.02 -26.92
CA ILE A 875 16.97 8.03 -25.85
C ILE A 875 18.42 8.54 -25.81
N ILE A 876 19.40 7.66 -26.05
CA ILE A 876 20.82 8.02 -26.15
C ILE A 876 21.07 8.92 -27.38
N LEU A 877 20.44 8.61 -28.52
CA LEU A 877 20.52 9.45 -29.72
C LEU A 877 19.87 10.82 -29.52
N ASN A 878 18.74 10.89 -28.80
CA ASN A 878 18.12 12.16 -28.40
C ASN A 878 19.09 12.97 -27.51
N TRP A 879 19.64 12.37 -26.46
CA TRP A 879 20.64 13.03 -25.59
C TRP A 879 21.86 13.53 -26.37
N SER A 880 22.34 12.77 -27.35
CA SER A 880 23.46 13.18 -28.23
C SER A 880 23.15 14.41 -29.10
N GLN A 881 21.88 14.70 -29.34
CA GLN A 881 21.38 15.84 -30.10
C GLN A 881 20.92 17.00 -29.21
N GLY A 882 21.07 16.88 -27.88
CA GLY A 882 20.57 17.86 -26.92
C GLY A 882 19.04 17.83 -26.72
N ILE A 883 18.39 16.72 -27.11
CA ILE A 883 16.97 16.47 -26.87
C ILE A 883 16.86 15.62 -25.61
N TYR A 884 16.12 16.11 -24.61
CA TYR A 884 15.95 15.42 -23.34
C TYR A 884 14.47 15.10 -23.11
N PRO A 885 14.00 13.88 -23.43
CA PRO A 885 12.64 13.44 -23.14
C PRO A 885 12.31 13.60 -21.64
N LYS A 886 11.08 14.00 -21.32
CA LYS A 886 10.67 14.29 -19.94
C LYS A 886 10.70 12.99 -19.10
N PRO A 887 11.48 12.91 -18.01
CA PRO A 887 11.48 11.75 -17.13
C PRO A 887 10.20 11.72 -16.27
N ASN A 888 9.66 10.52 -16.03
CA ASN A 888 8.46 10.28 -15.23
C ASN A 888 8.80 10.17 -13.73
N ILE A 889 9.05 11.32 -13.09
CA ILE A 889 9.51 11.42 -11.70
C ILE A 889 8.43 12.03 -10.82
N ASN A 890 8.27 11.48 -9.61
CA ASN A 890 7.52 12.14 -8.54
C ASN A 890 8.49 12.91 -7.63
N TYR A 891 8.50 14.23 -7.76
CA TYR A 891 9.39 15.13 -7.00
C TYR A 891 9.03 15.25 -5.51
N TYR A 892 7.86 14.78 -5.06
CA TYR A 892 7.58 14.58 -3.63
C TYR A 892 8.53 13.55 -3.03
N VAL A 893 8.77 12.46 -3.77
CA VAL A 893 9.62 11.33 -3.36
C VAL A 893 11.08 11.54 -3.77
N ASN A 894 11.32 12.34 -4.82
CA ASN A 894 12.63 12.60 -5.42
C ASN A 894 12.91 14.12 -5.55
N PRO A 895 12.87 14.90 -4.45
CA PRO A 895 13.06 16.36 -4.50
C PRO A 895 14.45 16.77 -5.03
N GLU A 896 15.47 15.93 -4.85
CA GLU A 896 16.82 16.14 -5.38
C GLU A 896 16.90 16.07 -6.92
N LEU A 897 15.88 15.49 -7.56
CA LEU A 897 15.76 15.40 -9.02
C LEU A 897 14.95 16.56 -9.62
N GLU A 898 14.44 17.50 -8.81
CA GLU A 898 13.65 18.62 -9.33
C GLU A 898 14.47 19.47 -10.32
N GLY A 899 13.82 19.84 -11.42
CA GLY A 899 14.42 20.57 -12.54
C GLY A 899 15.50 19.82 -13.32
N LYS A 900 15.76 18.53 -13.07
CA LYS A 900 16.71 17.72 -13.84
C LYS A 900 16.05 17.17 -15.11
N ASN A 901 16.80 17.15 -16.21
CA ASN A 901 16.41 16.44 -17.43
C ASN A 901 16.83 14.95 -17.38
N SER A 902 16.32 14.12 -18.29
CA SER A 902 16.55 12.66 -18.26
C SER A 902 18.03 12.23 -18.32
N LEU A 903 18.91 13.01 -18.97
CA LEU A 903 20.36 12.75 -18.96
C LEU A 903 21.00 13.16 -17.63
N GLU A 904 20.60 14.29 -17.04
CA GLU A 904 21.11 14.72 -15.72
C GLU A 904 20.68 13.75 -14.61
N VAL A 905 19.47 13.17 -14.71
CA VAL A 905 19.04 12.10 -13.80
C VAL A 905 19.87 10.84 -14.03
N PHE A 906 20.23 10.51 -15.28
CA PHE A 906 21.12 9.39 -15.56
C PHE A 906 22.56 9.63 -15.04
N ASP A 907 23.09 10.85 -15.11
CA ASP A 907 24.35 11.22 -14.46
C ASP A 907 24.25 11.02 -12.93
N ILE A 908 23.10 11.34 -12.32
CA ILE A 908 22.84 11.09 -10.89
C ILE A 908 22.75 9.59 -10.59
N VAL A 909 22.24 8.75 -11.49
CA VAL A 909 22.29 7.28 -11.35
C VAL A 909 23.74 6.80 -11.28
N VAL A 910 24.58 7.16 -12.26
CA VAL A 910 26.00 6.76 -12.30
C VAL A 910 26.74 7.24 -11.06
N GLN A 911 26.58 8.53 -10.72
CA GLN A 911 27.19 9.14 -9.55
C GLN A 911 26.75 8.46 -8.23
N THR A 912 25.48 8.09 -8.10
CA THR A 912 24.99 7.37 -6.90
C THR A 912 25.51 5.95 -6.82
N CYS A 913 25.58 5.24 -7.96
CA CYS A 913 26.18 3.91 -8.00
C CYS A 913 27.64 3.94 -7.53
N LYS A 914 28.42 4.96 -7.97
CA LYS A 914 29.79 5.22 -7.49
C LYS A 914 29.84 5.56 -6.00
N GLU A 915 28.89 6.34 -5.49
CA GLU A 915 28.77 6.65 -4.05
C GLU A 915 28.54 5.40 -3.18
N VAL A 916 27.84 4.38 -3.70
CA VAL A 916 27.49 3.15 -2.95
C VAL A 916 28.28 1.91 -3.38
N GLY A 917 29.35 2.04 -4.17
CA GLY A 917 30.20 0.92 -4.62
C GLY A 917 29.50 -0.10 -5.54
N LEU A 918 28.35 0.28 -6.12
CA LEU A 918 27.58 -0.50 -7.09
C LEU A 918 28.13 -0.22 -8.49
N LYS A 919 28.39 -1.26 -9.28
CA LYS A 919 28.84 -1.11 -10.68
C LYS A 919 27.66 -1.24 -11.65
N ILE A 920 27.83 -0.73 -12.86
CA ILE A 920 26.80 -0.65 -13.91
C ILE A 920 27.21 -1.47 -15.13
N MET A 921 26.22 -2.17 -15.70
CA MET A 921 26.22 -2.66 -17.07
C MET A 921 25.14 -1.92 -17.86
N LEU A 922 25.53 -1.22 -18.93
CA LEU A 922 24.56 -0.67 -19.88
C LEU A 922 24.01 -1.80 -20.76
N ASP A 923 22.71 -1.80 -21.03
CA ASP A 923 22.06 -2.72 -21.98
C ASP A 923 21.25 -1.92 -23.01
N ILE A 924 21.55 -2.10 -24.30
CA ILE A 924 20.72 -1.53 -25.37
C ILE A 924 19.47 -2.39 -25.58
N HIS A 925 18.51 -2.22 -24.69
CA HIS A 925 17.35 -3.09 -24.57
C HIS A 925 16.39 -3.01 -25.76
N SER A 926 16.42 -1.88 -26.45
CA SER A 926 15.55 -1.61 -27.60
C SER A 926 16.15 -0.55 -28.52
N ILE A 927 15.78 -0.60 -29.80
CA ILE A 927 16.14 0.45 -30.76
C ILE A 927 15.32 1.74 -30.51
N LYS A 928 14.01 1.58 -30.25
CA LYS A 928 13.02 2.63 -29.91
C LYS A 928 12.76 2.71 -28.41
N THR A 929 12.34 3.88 -27.94
CA THR A 929 11.97 4.18 -26.55
C THR A 929 10.50 3.80 -26.32
N ASP A 930 10.26 2.52 -26.09
CA ASP A 930 8.93 1.91 -26.03
C ASP A 930 8.96 0.75 -25.02
N ALA A 931 7.93 0.61 -24.18
CA ALA A 931 7.82 -0.51 -23.26
C ALA A 931 7.82 -1.87 -24.00
N MET A 932 7.26 -1.90 -25.21
CA MET A 932 7.28 -3.07 -26.10
C MET A 932 8.46 -3.05 -27.07
N GLY A 933 9.40 -2.11 -26.95
CA GLY A 933 10.53 -1.94 -27.88
C GLY A 933 11.51 -3.12 -27.95
N HIS A 934 11.50 -3.99 -26.94
CA HIS A 934 12.30 -5.21 -26.88
C HIS A 934 11.86 -6.28 -27.91
N ILE A 935 10.59 -6.28 -28.35
CA ILE A 935 10.04 -7.25 -29.32
C ILE A 935 10.59 -7.07 -30.76
N TYR A 936 11.50 -6.11 -30.98
CA TYR A 936 12.19 -5.96 -32.26
C TYR A 936 13.38 -6.93 -32.33
N PRO A 937 13.38 -7.89 -33.28
CA PRO A 937 14.36 -8.98 -33.34
C PRO A 937 15.81 -8.53 -33.60
N VAL A 938 16.00 -7.30 -34.11
CA VAL A 938 17.27 -6.76 -34.58
C VAL A 938 17.43 -5.30 -34.14
N TRP A 939 18.68 -4.83 -34.14
CA TRP A 939 19.15 -3.51 -33.68
C TRP A 939 18.91 -2.38 -34.70
N TYR A 940 17.85 -2.48 -35.52
CA TYR A 940 17.48 -1.52 -36.57
C TYR A 940 16.03 -1.73 -37.00
N ASP A 941 15.41 -0.75 -37.64
CA ASP A 941 14.02 -0.83 -38.11
C ASP A 941 13.73 0.11 -39.30
N ASP A 942 12.48 0.58 -39.41
CA ASP A 942 11.98 1.50 -40.43
C ASP A 942 12.46 2.95 -40.26
N LYS A 943 12.98 3.31 -39.08
CA LYS A 943 13.42 4.66 -38.71
C LYS A 943 14.90 4.74 -38.36
N PHE A 944 15.44 3.71 -37.71
CA PHE A 944 16.81 3.67 -37.19
C PHE A 944 17.65 2.64 -37.93
N THR A 945 18.84 3.04 -38.39
CA THR A 945 19.76 2.13 -39.07
C THR A 945 20.74 1.47 -38.07
N PRO A 946 21.43 0.38 -38.43
CA PRO A 946 22.50 -0.19 -37.62
C PRO A 946 23.60 0.83 -37.25
N GLU A 947 23.83 1.80 -38.14
CA GLU A 947 24.81 2.87 -37.91
C GLU A 947 24.36 3.84 -36.81
N ASP A 948 23.06 4.05 -36.62
CA ASP A 948 22.54 4.90 -35.55
C ASP A 948 22.57 4.18 -34.19
N PHE A 949 22.31 2.87 -34.19
CA PHE A 949 22.60 1.98 -33.06
C PHE A 949 24.10 2.03 -32.66
N PHE A 950 25.03 1.94 -33.62
CA PHE A 950 26.46 2.05 -33.34
C PHE A 950 26.84 3.43 -32.77
N LYS A 951 26.31 4.53 -33.33
CA LYS A 951 26.54 5.91 -32.82
C LYS A 951 26.02 6.10 -31.39
N ALA A 952 24.86 5.52 -31.05
CA ALA A 952 24.32 5.57 -29.69
C ALA A 952 25.35 4.99 -28.70
N CYS A 953 25.84 3.79 -28.99
CA CYS A 953 26.84 3.11 -28.17
C CYS A 953 28.16 3.90 -28.08
N GLU A 954 28.65 4.44 -29.19
CA GLU A 954 29.85 5.29 -29.21
C GLU A 954 29.68 6.57 -28.37
N TRP A 955 28.53 7.24 -28.45
CA TRP A 955 28.30 8.50 -27.73
C TRP A 955 28.27 8.30 -26.22
N ILE A 956 27.50 7.32 -25.73
CA ILE A 956 27.41 7.06 -24.28
C ILE A 956 28.74 6.50 -23.73
N THR A 957 29.43 5.66 -24.50
CA THR A 957 30.82 5.23 -24.18
C THR A 957 31.73 6.44 -24.08
N ASN A 958 31.69 7.36 -25.04
CA ASN A 958 32.56 8.54 -25.05
C ASN A 958 32.27 9.52 -23.90
N ARG A 959 31.02 9.57 -23.40
CA ARG A 959 30.63 10.34 -22.22
C ARG A 959 31.26 9.76 -20.94
N TYR A 960 31.14 8.45 -20.71
CA TYR A 960 31.53 7.81 -19.44
C TYR A 960 32.89 7.07 -19.46
N LYS A 961 33.70 7.15 -20.53
CA LYS A 961 35.04 6.51 -20.67
C LYS A 961 36.12 6.84 -19.61
N LYS A 962 35.79 7.64 -18.59
CA LYS A 962 36.66 7.99 -17.45
C LYS A 962 36.00 7.66 -16.10
N ASP A 963 34.97 6.83 -16.11
CA ASP A 963 34.28 6.40 -14.91
C ASP A 963 34.12 4.88 -14.91
N ASP A 964 34.96 4.22 -14.13
CA ASP A 964 34.93 2.77 -13.86
C ASP A 964 33.73 2.31 -13.02
N THR A 965 32.71 3.17 -12.83
CA THR A 965 31.38 2.74 -12.38
C THR A 965 30.67 1.95 -13.48
N ILE A 966 30.81 2.34 -14.76
CA ILE A 966 30.29 1.57 -15.90
C ILE A 966 31.39 0.63 -16.39
N ILE A 967 31.29 -0.65 -15.99
CA ILE A 967 32.33 -1.67 -16.24
C ILE A 967 32.05 -2.57 -17.44
N ALA A 968 30.78 -2.65 -17.87
CA ALA A 968 30.33 -3.57 -18.91
C ALA A 968 29.30 -2.91 -19.84
N PHE A 969 29.26 -3.42 -21.07
CA PHE A 969 28.34 -2.98 -22.11
C PHE A 969 27.72 -4.21 -22.79
N ASP A 970 26.43 -4.42 -22.53
CA ASP A 970 25.59 -5.44 -23.16
C ASP A 970 25.00 -4.86 -24.45
N LEU A 971 25.34 -5.49 -25.57
CA LEU A 971 25.30 -4.79 -26.85
C LEU A 971 23.89 -4.63 -27.44
N LYS A 972 22.99 -5.59 -27.22
CA LYS A 972 21.55 -5.52 -27.58
C LYS A 972 20.81 -6.64 -26.86
N ASN A 973 19.83 -6.29 -26.02
CA ASN A 973 18.92 -7.27 -25.43
C ASN A 973 18.22 -8.10 -26.49
N GLU A 974 18.26 -9.41 -26.33
CA GLU A 974 17.48 -10.42 -27.02
C GLU A 974 17.41 -10.24 -28.55
N PRO A 975 18.50 -10.51 -29.28
CA PRO A 975 18.43 -10.80 -30.70
C PRO A 975 17.56 -12.05 -30.91
N HIS A 976 16.55 -11.99 -31.78
CA HIS A 976 15.58 -13.08 -31.92
C HIS A 976 14.92 -13.13 -33.31
N GLY A 977 13.80 -13.85 -33.45
CA GLY A 977 13.06 -14.01 -34.68
C GLY A 977 13.27 -15.39 -35.30
N LYS A 978 12.24 -15.88 -35.99
CA LYS A 978 12.08 -17.27 -36.40
C LYS A 978 12.25 -17.39 -37.91
N PRO A 979 13.41 -17.86 -38.43
CA PRO A 979 13.72 -17.82 -39.86
C PRO A 979 12.71 -18.51 -40.77
N TRP A 980 11.93 -19.47 -40.26
CA TRP A 980 10.92 -20.20 -41.02
C TRP A 980 9.59 -19.45 -41.23
N GLN A 981 9.30 -18.42 -40.44
CA GLN A 981 8.03 -17.68 -40.50
C GLN A 981 8.22 -16.17 -40.68
N ASP A 982 9.25 -15.58 -40.09
CA ASP A 982 9.38 -14.13 -39.99
C ASP A 982 10.14 -13.55 -41.20
N THR A 983 9.84 -12.29 -41.52
CA THR A 983 10.56 -11.53 -42.56
C THR A 983 11.86 -10.90 -42.02
N THR A 984 11.95 -10.71 -40.72
CA THR A 984 13.09 -10.09 -40.02
C THR A 984 13.45 -10.96 -38.82
N PHE A 985 14.70 -11.38 -38.73
CA PHE A 985 15.23 -12.22 -37.64
C PHE A 985 16.73 -11.99 -37.50
N ALA A 986 17.26 -12.06 -36.29
CA ALA A 986 18.70 -12.10 -36.04
C ALA A 986 19.27 -13.46 -36.42
N LYS A 987 20.43 -13.48 -37.09
CA LYS A 987 21.17 -14.70 -37.42
C LYS A 987 22.61 -14.66 -36.91
N TRP A 988 23.33 -15.78 -37.00
CA TRP A 988 24.72 -15.90 -36.56
C TRP A 988 25.57 -16.73 -37.53
N ASP A 989 26.35 -16.08 -38.39
CA ASP A 989 27.33 -16.71 -39.26
C ASP A 989 28.51 -15.76 -39.58
N ASN A 990 29.38 -16.09 -40.54
CA ASN A 990 30.52 -15.26 -40.96
C ASN A 990 30.22 -14.31 -42.15
N SER A 991 28.96 -14.10 -42.54
CA SER A 991 28.59 -13.09 -43.54
C SER A 991 28.59 -11.67 -42.96
N THR A 992 28.41 -10.66 -43.81
CA THR A 992 28.21 -9.26 -43.40
C THR A 992 26.77 -8.79 -43.64
N ASP A 993 25.81 -9.71 -43.63
CA ASP A 993 24.40 -9.40 -43.84
C ASP A 993 23.87 -8.48 -42.72
N ILE A 994 22.96 -7.57 -43.06
CA ILE A 994 22.45 -6.54 -42.14
C ILE A 994 21.80 -7.12 -40.86
N ASN A 995 21.30 -8.36 -40.91
CA ASN A 995 20.70 -9.08 -39.79
C ASN A 995 21.64 -10.09 -39.09
N ASN A 996 22.94 -10.12 -39.42
CA ASN A 996 23.89 -11.00 -38.75
C ASN A 996 24.37 -10.39 -37.42
N TRP A 997 23.89 -10.95 -36.31
CA TRP A 997 24.18 -10.43 -34.97
C TRP A 997 25.68 -10.51 -34.66
N LYS A 998 26.36 -11.60 -35.03
CA LYS A 998 27.82 -11.74 -34.87
C LYS A 998 28.58 -10.57 -35.50
N TYR A 999 28.19 -10.14 -36.70
CA TYR A 999 28.84 -9.06 -37.44
C TYR A 999 28.55 -7.68 -36.82
N ALA A 1000 27.31 -7.43 -36.40
CA ALA A 1000 26.94 -6.19 -35.73
C ALA A 1000 27.56 -6.08 -34.33
N ALA A 1001 27.55 -7.16 -33.55
CA ALA A 1001 28.19 -7.22 -32.24
C ALA A 1001 29.70 -6.97 -32.34
N GLU A 1002 30.40 -7.64 -33.28
CA GLU A 1002 31.82 -7.37 -33.52
C GLU A 1002 32.08 -5.92 -33.95
N THR A 1003 31.22 -5.34 -34.79
CA THR A 1003 31.36 -3.95 -35.25
C THR A 1003 31.16 -2.95 -34.12
N CYS A 1004 30.09 -3.12 -33.33
CA CYS A 1004 29.79 -2.28 -32.18
C CYS A 1004 30.88 -2.38 -31.10
N ALA A 1005 31.26 -3.61 -30.73
CA ALA A 1005 32.32 -3.87 -29.77
C ALA A 1005 33.65 -3.19 -30.16
N LYS A 1006 34.08 -3.31 -31.42
CA LYS A 1006 35.32 -2.70 -31.91
C LYS A 1006 35.26 -1.16 -31.87
N ARG A 1007 34.08 -0.56 -32.06
CA ARG A 1007 33.86 0.89 -31.93
C ARG A 1007 33.92 1.34 -30.46
N ILE A 1008 33.18 0.68 -29.57
CA ILE A 1008 33.22 0.91 -28.11
C ILE A 1008 34.67 0.79 -27.57
N LEU A 1009 35.37 -0.29 -27.90
CA LEU A 1009 36.73 -0.58 -27.41
C LEU A 1009 37.83 0.31 -28.01
N ASN A 1010 37.56 1.00 -29.11
CA ASN A 1010 38.44 2.07 -29.61
C ASN A 1010 38.26 3.38 -28.81
N ILE A 1011 37.14 3.56 -28.10
CA ILE A 1011 36.83 4.74 -27.28
C ILE A 1011 37.17 4.49 -25.80
N ASN A 1012 36.78 3.34 -25.24
CA ASN A 1012 37.18 2.85 -23.93
C ASN A 1012 37.67 1.39 -24.05
N PRO A 1013 38.99 1.12 -24.05
CA PRO A 1013 39.54 -0.22 -24.21
C PRO A 1013 39.36 -1.11 -22.96
N ASN A 1014 38.82 -0.58 -21.88
CA ASN A 1014 38.70 -1.29 -20.60
C ASN A 1014 37.31 -1.90 -20.34
N LEU A 1015 36.26 -1.51 -21.06
CA LEU A 1015 34.92 -2.10 -20.89
C LEU A 1015 34.91 -3.59 -21.22
N LEU A 1016 34.20 -4.38 -20.40
CA LEU A 1016 33.74 -5.70 -20.81
C LEU A 1016 32.64 -5.53 -21.87
N ILE A 1017 32.68 -6.39 -22.88
CA ILE A 1017 31.68 -6.47 -23.94
C ILE A 1017 30.86 -7.73 -23.73
N VAL A 1018 29.58 -7.55 -23.44
CA VAL A 1018 28.63 -8.61 -23.15
C VAL A 1018 27.78 -8.84 -24.39
N ILE A 1019 27.67 -10.11 -24.80
CA ILE A 1019 27.15 -10.49 -26.11
C ILE A 1019 26.15 -11.64 -25.94
N GLU A 1020 24.88 -11.33 -26.17
CA GLU A 1020 23.82 -12.33 -26.17
C GLU A 1020 23.84 -13.23 -27.40
N GLY A 1021 23.10 -14.33 -27.34
CA GLY A 1021 22.86 -15.24 -28.45
C GLY A 1021 21.79 -14.74 -29.42
N ILE A 1022 21.10 -15.69 -30.07
CA ILE A 1022 19.91 -15.43 -30.91
C ILE A 1022 18.74 -16.30 -30.42
N GLU A 1023 17.62 -16.35 -31.14
CA GLU A 1023 16.54 -17.32 -30.87
C GLU A 1023 16.80 -18.68 -31.56
N ALA A 1024 17.03 -18.67 -32.87
CA ALA A 1024 17.07 -19.85 -33.72
C ALA A 1024 18.37 -19.97 -34.53
N TYR A 1025 19.02 -21.13 -34.46
CA TYR A 1025 20.28 -21.43 -35.14
C TYR A 1025 20.11 -22.68 -36.03
N PRO A 1026 20.53 -22.67 -37.30
CA PRO A 1026 20.34 -23.81 -38.21
C PRO A 1026 21.11 -25.04 -37.74
N LYS A 1027 20.60 -26.23 -38.08
CA LYS A 1027 21.32 -27.49 -37.94
C LYS A 1027 22.49 -27.55 -38.93
N ASP A 1028 23.41 -28.50 -38.75
CA ASP A 1028 24.47 -28.68 -39.73
C ASP A 1028 23.90 -29.01 -41.12
N ASP A 1029 24.59 -28.50 -42.15
CA ASP A 1029 24.20 -28.50 -43.56
C ASP A 1029 22.87 -27.79 -43.92
N VAL A 1030 22.18 -27.18 -42.95
CA VAL A 1030 21.03 -26.29 -43.17
C VAL A 1030 21.49 -24.86 -43.46
N THR A 1031 20.78 -24.18 -44.36
CA THR A 1031 20.99 -22.75 -44.67
C THR A 1031 19.86 -21.89 -44.11
N TRP A 1032 20.15 -20.62 -43.80
CA TRP A 1032 19.18 -19.62 -43.28
C TRP A 1032 17.98 -19.33 -44.19
N THR A 1033 17.92 -19.91 -45.39
CA THR A 1033 16.78 -19.82 -46.30
C THR A 1033 15.74 -20.92 -46.08
N SER A 1034 16.01 -21.94 -45.24
CA SER A 1034 15.00 -22.97 -44.95
C SER A 1034 13.79 -22.38 -44.25
N LYS A 1035 12.60 -22.80 -44.72
CA LYS A 1035 11.29 -22.45 -44.16
C LYS A 1035 10.62 -23.59 -43.38
N SER A 1036 11.39 -24.57 -42.91
CA SER A 1036 10.90 -25.58 -41.97
C SER A 1036 11.41 -25.35 -40.55
N TYR A 1037 10.52 -25.41 -39.56
CA TYR A 1037 10.87 -25.39 -38.13
C TYR A 1037 11.80 -26.55 -37.73
N SER A 1038 11.67 -27.72 -38.39
CA SER A 1038 12.49 -28.91 -38.10
C SER A 1038 13.99 -28.71 -38.28
N ASP A 1039 14.40 -27.68 -39.01
CA ASP A 1039 15.75 -27.53 -39.53
C ASP A 1039 16.63 -26.65 -38.63
N TYR A 1040 16.05 -26.09 -37.56
CA TYR A 1040 16.70 -25.20 -36.62
C TYR A 1040 16.73 -25.83 -35.21
N TYR A 1041 17.74 -25.45 -34.42
CA TYR A 1041 17.68 -25.48 -32.97
C TYR A 1041 17.14 -24.14 -32.50
N SER A 1042 16.08 -24.14 -31.69
CA SER A 1042 15.47 -22.92 -31.14
C SER A 1042 15.52 -22.96 -29.62
N THR A 1043 15.71 -21.80 -28.98
CA THR A 1043 15.55 -21.65 -27.52
C THR A 1043 14.99 -20.26 -27.20
N TRP A 1044 15.17 -19.77 -25.97
CA TRP A 1044 14.90 -18.38 -25.58
C TRP A 1044 15.53 -17.37 -26.54
N TRP A 1045 14.89 -16.21 -26.64
CA TRP A 1045 15.49 -15.01 -27.22
C TRP A 1045 16.79 -14.68 -26.46
N GLY A 1046 17.86 -14.27 -27.14
CA GLY A 1046 19.19 -14.13 -26.52
C GLY A 1046 19.86 -15.44 -26.03
N GLY A 1047 19.14 -16.55 -25.89
CA GLY A 1047 19.65 -17.79 -25.28
C GLY A 1047 20.46 -18.71 -26.21
N ASN A 1048 20.38 -18.56 -27.53
CA ASN A 1048 20.98 -19.49 -28.49
C ASN A 1048 22.42 -19.09 -28.89
N LEU A 1049 23.40 -19.57 -28.13
CA LEU A 1049 24.83 -19.32 -28.36
C LEU A 1049 25.55 -20.46 -29.12
N ARG A 1050 24.80 -21.37 -29.77
CA ARG A 1050 25.35 -22.47 -30.59
C ARG A 1050 26.34 -22.02 -31.65
N GLY A 1051 26.10 -20.84 -32.23
CA GLY A 1051 26.96 -20.22 -33.23
C GLY A 1051 28.40 -19.99 -32.75
N VAL A 1052 28.64 -19.82 -31.45
CA VAL A 1052 29.98 -19.56 -30.88
C VAL A 1052 30.96 -20.71 -31.16
N LYS A 1053 30.50 -21.98 -31.21
CA LYS A 1053 31.39 -23.14 -31.43
C LYS A 1053 31.99 -23.20 -32.85
N LYS A 1054 31.30 -22.62 -33.84
CA LYS A 1054 31.68 -22.64 -35.27
C LYS A 1054 32.12 -21.27 -35.78
N TYR A 1055 31.56 -20.21 -35.18
CA TYR A 1055 31.72 -18.81 -35.54
C TYR A 1055 31.84 -17.95 -34.27
N PRO A 1056 32.92 -18.10 -33.46
CA PRO A 1056 33.11 -17.28 -32.27
C PRO A 1056 33.30 -15.80 -32.61
N ILE A 1057 32.91 -14.91 -31.70
CA ILE A 1057 33.20 -13.47 -31.76
C ILE A 1057 34.72 -13.26 -31.78
N ASN A 1058 35.21 -12.46 -32.72
CA ASN A 1058 36.63 -12.12 -32.85
C ASN A 1058 36.85 -10.60 -32.74
N LEU A 1059 37.36 -10.15 -31.58
CA LEU A 1059 37.75 -8.76 -31.32
C LEU A 1059 39.27 -8.52 -31.45
N GLY A 1060 40.02 -9.51 -31.93
CA GLY A 1060 41.47 -9.43 -32.11
C GLY A 1060 42.21 -9.12 -30.80
N LYS A 1061 42.89 -7.97 -30.75
CA LYS A 1061 43.64 -7.53 -29.55
C LYS A 1061 42.77 -7.33 -28.29
N TYR A 1062 41.45 -7.22 -28.45
CA TYR A 1062 40.49 -7.04 -27.35
C TYR A 1062 39.73 -8.33 -26.97
N GLN A 1063 40.19 -9.51 -27.39
CA GLN A 1063 39.49 -10.77 -27.11
C GLN A 1063 39.31 -11.02 -25.60
N ASN A 1064 40.21 -10.48 -24.76
CA ASN A 1064 40.14 -10.50 -23.30
C ASN A 1064 39.07 -9.57 -22.69
N LYS A 1065 38.05 -9.17 -23.46
CA LYS A 1065 36.87 -8.40 -23.02
C LYS A 1065 35.54 -9.08 -23.36
N VAL A 1066 35.53 -10.22 -24.07
CA VAL A 1066 34.30 -10.90 -24.50
C VAL A 1066 33.70 -11.74 -23.37
N VAL A 1067 32.46 -11.43 -23.01
CA VAL A 1067 31.59 -12.24 -22.14
C VAL A 1067 30.35 -12.62 -22.95
N TYR A 1068 29.88 -13.87 -22.86
CA TYR A 1068 28.64 -14.27 -23.52
C TYR A 1068 27.46 -14.28 -22.53
N SER A 1069 26.29 -13.84 -22.99
CA SER A 1069 25.11 -13.64 -22.14
C SER A 1069 23.88 -14.41 -22.64
N PRO A 1070 23.67 -15.67 -22.23
CA PRO A 1070 22.40 -16.33 -22.48
C PRO A 1070 21.33 -15.78 -21.54
N HIS A 1071 20.13 -15.54 -22.08
CA HIS A 1071 18.92 -15.46 -21.28
C HIS A 1071 18.30 -16.86 -21.16
N ASP A 1072 17.80 -17.20 -19.98
CA ASP A 1072 17.09 -18.45 -19.74
C ASP A 1072 15.93 -18.17 -18.75
N TYR A 1073 14.71 -18.52 -19.15
CA TYR A 1073 13.49 -18.28 -18.39
C TYR A 1073 12.76 -19.59 -18.05
N GLY A 1074 11.73 -19.49 -17.21
CA GLY A 1074 10.93 -20.62 -16.76
C GLY A 1074 9.59 -20.79 -17.50
N PRO A 1075 8.84 -21.86 -17.17
CA PRO A 1075 7.53 -22.14 -17.77
C PRO A 1075 6.46 -21.05 -17.54
N SER A 1076 6.64 -20.10 -16.61
CA SER A 1076 5.72 -18.96 -16.47
C SER A 1076 5.82 -17.96 -17.62
N VAL A 1077 6.98 -17.86 -18.27
CA VAL A 1077 7.22 -16.99 -19.44
C VAL A 1077 6.85 -17.73 -20.72
N TYR A 1078 7.34 -18.97 -20.90
CA TYR A 1078 6.90 -19.83 -22.01
C TYR A 1078 7.07 -21.32 -21.71
N GLN A 1079 6.06 -22.13 -22.04
CA GLN A 1079 6.09 -23.58 -21.89
C GLN A 1079 6.93 -24.25 -23.00
N GLN A 1080 8.25 -24.22 -22.82
CA GLN A 1080 9.22 -24.82 -23.74
C GLN A 1080 9.19 -26.37 -23.73
N PRO A 1081 9.61 -27.05 -24.81
CA PRO A 1081 9.53 -28.52 -24.93
C PRO A 1081 10.31 -29.33 -23.87
N TRP A 1082 11.36 -28.76 -23.28
CA TRP A 1082 12.16 -29.39 -22.22
C TRP A 1082 11.53 -29.29 -20.81
N PHE A 1083 10.45 -28.52 -20.65
CA PHE A 1083 9.65 -28.51 -19.41
C PHE A 1083 8.58 -29.62 -19.42
N TYR A 1084 8.96 -30.83 -19.83
CA TYR A 1084 8.10 -32.01 -19.73
C TYR A 1084 7.91 -32.43 -18.27
N SER A 1085 6.76 -33.04 -17.97
CA SER A 1085 6.41 -33.45 -16.60
C SER A 1085 7.51 -34.33 -16.00
N GLY A 1086 8.11 -33.87 -14.89
CA GLY A 1086 9.20 -34.58 -14.21
C GLY A 1086 10.63 -34.15 -14.59
N PHE A 1087 10.84 -33.09 -15.38
CA PHE A 1087 12.19 -32.59 -15.70
C PHE A 1087 13.08 -32.36 -14.46
N THR A 1088 14.40 -32.51 -14.60
CA THR A 1088 15.41 -32.30 -13.54
C THR A 1088 16.46 -31.27 -13.95
N LYS A 1089 17.37 -30.89 -13.04
CA LYS A 1089 18.53 -30.04 -13.39
C LYS A 1089 19.38 -30.69 -14.50
N GLU A 1090 19.54 -32.00 -14.46
CA GLU A 1090 20.34 -32.78 -15.41
C GLU A 1090 19.68 -32.82 -16.80
N SER A 1091 18.35 -32.93 -16.87
CA SER A 1091 17.64 -32.86 -18.15
C SER A 1091 17.63 -31.44 -18.72
N LEU A 1092 17.41 -30.41 -17.90
CA LEU A 1092 17.56 -29.00 -18.35
C LEU A 1092 18.98 -28.73 -18.88
N LEU A 1093 20.00 -29.24 -18.19
CA LEU A 1093 21.38 -29.14 -18.60
C LEU A 1093 21.68 -29.91 -19.90
N GLN A 1094 21.09 -31.09 -20.10
CA GLN A 1094 21.27 -31.89 -21.32
C GLN A 1094 20.49 -31.35 -22.53
N ASP A 1095 19.21 -31.00 -22.33
CA ASP A 1095 18.26 -30.71 -23.39
C ASP A 1095 18.28 -29.23 -23.81
N CYS A 1096 18.55 -28.31 -22.86
CA CYS A 1096 18.67 -26.87 -23.12
C CYS A 1096 20.08 -26.31 -22.86
N TRP A 1097 20.54 -26.25 -21.61
CA TRP A 1097 21.61 -25.33 -21.22
C TRP A 1097 22.96 -25.68 -21.83
N ARG A 1098 23.47 -26.91 -21.68
CA ARG A 1098 24.75 -27.34 -22.27
C ARG A 1098 24.78 -27.17 -23.78
N PRO A 1099 23.80 -27.68 -24.58
CA PRO A 1099 23.89 -27.58 -26.02
C PRO A 1099 23.59 -26.17 -26.57
N ASN A 1100 22.99 -25.27 -25.79
CA ASN A 1100 22.77 -23.87 -26.21
C ASN A 1100 23.92 -22.94 -25.79
N TRP A 1101 24.35 -23.00 -24.52
CA TRP A 1101 25.25 -21.99 -23.94
C TRP A 1101 26.27 -22.51 -22.90
N ALA A 1102 25.93 -23.46 -22.03
CA ALA A 1102 26.79 -23.82 -20.89
C ALA A 1102 28.13 -24.49 -21.29
N TYR A 1103 28.19 -25.10 -22.49
CA TYR A 1103 29.44 -25.61 -23.05
C TYR A 1103 30.53 -24.54 -23.19
N ILE A 1104 30.19 -23.26 -23.31
CA ILE A 1104 31.15 -22.16 -23.47
C ILE A 1104 32.03 -22.01 -22.21
N MET A 1105 31.44 -22.17 -21.03
CA MET A 1105 32.17 -22.19 -19.77
C MET A 1105 32.82 -23.55 -19.52
N GLU A 1106 32.12 -24.67 -19.78
CA GLU A 1106 32.67 -26.03 -19.57
C GLU A 1106 33.87 -26.36 -20.47
N GLU A 1107 33.92 -25.85 -21.70
CA GLU A 1107 35.04 -26.00 -22.64
C GLU A 1107 36.10 -24.88 -22.51
N ASN A 1108 35.98 -24.01 -21.49
CA ASN A 1108 36.89 -22.89 -21.21
C ASN A 1108 37.06 -21.89 -22.38
N ILE A 1109 35.99 -21.62 -23.13
CA ILE A 1109 35.99 -20.71 -24.28
C ILE A 1109 35.92 -19.24 -23.83
N ALA A 1110 35.02 -18.93 -22.89
CA ALA A 1110 34.77 -17.58 -22.38
C ALA A 1110 33.91 -17.64 -21.11
N PRO A 1111 33.87 -16.58 -20.28
CA PRO A 1111 32.94 -16.46 -19.16
C PRO A 1111 31.50 -16.32 -19.66
N LEU A 1112 30.57 -16.77 -18.81
CA LEU A 1112 29.13 -16.62 -19.00
C LEU A 1112 28.57 -15.65 -17.95
N LEU A 1113 27.64 -14.80 -18.38
CA LEU A 1113 26.80 -13.97 -17.52
C LEU A 1113 25.34 -14.24 -17.89
N ILE A 1114 24.52 -14.83 -17.01
CA ILE A 1114 23.10 -15.02 -17.28
C ILE A 1114 22.42 -13.64 -17.19
N GLY A 1115 22.27 -12.96 -18.33
CA GLY A 1115 21.83 -11.55 -18.41
C GLY A 1115 20.43 -11.32 -17.87
N GLU A 1116 19.55 -12.30 -18.07
CA GLU A 1116 18.24 -12.38 -17.46
C GLU A 1116 17.88 -13.81 -17.07
N TRP A 1117 17.42 -13.94 -15.84
CA TRP A 1117 16.69 -15.08 -15.31
C TRP A 1117 15.77 -14.58 -14.19
N GLY A 1118 14.54 -15.07 -14.14
CA GLY A 1118 13.51 -14.49 -13.26
C GLY A 1118 12.22 -15.29 -13.21
N GLY A 1119 11.31 -14.92 -12.31
CA GLY A 1119 10.00 -15.56 -12.21
C GLY A 1119 9.24 -15.33 -10.91
N TYR A 1120 8.01 -15.86 -10.87
CA TYR A 1120 7.21 -15.97 -9.66
C TYR A 1120 7.61 -17.21 -8.85
N LEU A 1121 7.61 -17.08 -7.51
CA LEU A 1121 7.75 -18.19 -6.58
C LEU A 1121 6.40 -18.88 -6.34
N ASP A 1122 5.94 -19.60 -7.35
CA ASP A 1122 4.63 -20.23 -7.49
C ASP A 1122 4.46 -21.56 -6.70
N GLY A 1123 5.55 -22.11 -6.16
CA GLY A 1123 5.56 -23.44 -5.55
C GLY A 1123 5.37 -24.61 -6.54
N ALA A 1124 5.50 -24.38 -7.84
CA ALA A 1124 5.29 -25.35 -8.90
C ALA A 1124 6.53 -25.46 -9.82
N ASP A 1125 6.35 -25.86 -11.09
CA ASP A 1125 7.46 -26.09 -12.01
C ASP A 1125 8.26 -24.81 -12.35
N ASN A 1126 7.71 -23.60 -12.17
CA ASN A 1126 8.50 -22.37 -12.35
C ASN A 1126 9.49 -22.14 -11.20
N GLU A 1127 9.02 -22.16 -9.94
CA GLU A 1127 9.90 -22.09 -8.76
C GLU A 1127 10.95 -23.23 -8.76
N LYS A 1128 10.59 -24.40 -9.32
CA LYS A 1128 11.50 -25.54 -9.49
C LYS A 1128 12.58 -25.29 -10.55
N TRP A 1129 12.25 -24.78 -11.75
CA TRP A 1129 13.25 -24.38 -12.74
C TRP A 1129 14.16 -23.27 -12.20
N MET A 1130 13.59 -22.23 -11.57
CA MET A 1130 14.36 -21.14 -10.96
C MET A 1130 15.38 -21.69 -9.97
N ARG A 1131 15.00 -22.69 -9.17
CA ARG A 1131 15.88 -23.31 -8.18
C ARG A 1131 17.02 -24.06 -8.84
N TYR A 1132 16.74 -24.86 -9.87
CA TYR A 1132 17.79 -25.57 -10.60
C TYR A 1132 18.77 -24.64 -11.31
N LEU A 1133 18.31 -23.53 -11.90
CA LEU A 1133 19.21 -22.55 -12.53
C LEU A 1133 20.04 -21.79 -11.48
N ARG A 1134 19.42 -21.31 -10.40
CA ARG A 1134 20.11 -20.70 -9.26
C ARG A 1134 21.20 -21.62 -8.70
N ASP A 1135 20.87 -22.88 -8.46
CA ASP A 1135 21.80 -23.84 -7.86
C ASP A 1135 22.94 -24.16 -8.83
N TYR A 1136 22.67 -24.23 -10.15
CA TYR A 1136 23.70 -24.37 -11.19
C TYR A 1136 24.61 -23.12 -11.30
N ILE A 1137 24.05 -21.91 -11.18
CA ILE A 1137 24.77 -20.63 -11.11
C ILE A 1137 25.75 -20.63 -9.92
N ILE A 1138 25.31 -21.08 -8.74
CA ILE A 1138 26.15 -21.18 -7.53
C ILE A 1138 27.24 -22.24 -7.71
N GLU A 1139 26.87 -23.47 -8.09
CA GLU A 1139 27.81 -24.60 -8.27
C GLU A 1139 28.99 -24.27 -9.18
N ASN A 1140 28.75 -23.45 -10.21
CA ASN A 1140 29.73 -23.10 -11.24
C ASN A 1140 30.20 -21.63 -11.20
N HIS A 1141 29.82 -20.86 -10.16
CA HIS A 1141 30.07 -19.42 -10.02
C HIS A 1141 29.85 -18.61 -11.31
N ILE A 1142 28.74 -18.87 -12.00
CA ILE A 1142 28.37 -18.18 -13.25
C ILE A 1142 27.93 -16.75 -12.88
N HIS A 1143 28.37 -15.75 -13.64
CA HIS A 1143 27.90 -14.37 -13.43
C HIS A 1143 26.41 -14.28 -13.76
N HIS A 1144 25.66 -13.36 -13.15
CA HIS A 1144 24.24 -13.21 -13.48
C HIS A 1144 23.68 -11.85 -13.08
N THR A 1145 22.58 -11.49 -13.73
CA THR A 1145 21.71 -10.37 -13.34
C THR A 1145 20.26 -10.86 -13.30
N PHE A 1146 19.60 -10.67 -12.14
CA PHE A 1146 18.26 -11.19 -11.90
C PHE A 1146 17.18 -10.28 -12.48
N TRP A 1147 16.23 -10.87 -13.22
CA TRP A 1147 15.06 -10.17 -13.75
C TRP A 1147 13.87 -10.26 -12.77
N CYS A 1148 13.42 -9.18 -12.14
CA CYS A 1148 13.99 -7.83 -12.13
C CYS A 1148 13.82 -7.20 -10.74
N PHE A 1149 14.31 -5.97 -10.56
CA PHE A 1149 13.87 -5.12 -9.46
C PHE A 1149 12.36 -4.85 -9.60
N ASN A 1150 11.95 -4.33 -10.76
CA ASN A 1150 10.65 -3.74 -11.05
C ASN A 1150 9.44 -4.66 -10.78
N ALA A 1151 8.41 -4.15 -10.11
CA ALA A 1151 7.16 -4.89 -9.89
C ALA A 1151 6.33 -5.12 -11.17
N ASN A 1152 6.53 -4.32 -12.22
CA ASN A 1152 5.65 -4.23 -13.39
C ASN A 1152 6.05 -5.09 -14.60
N SER A 1153 7.01 -6.02 -14.49
CA SER A 1153 7.05 -7.17 -15.42
C SER A 1153 5.86 -8.08 -15.13
N GLY A 1154 5.06 -8.37 -16.16
CA GLY A 1154 3.75 -9.03 -16.02
C GLY A 1154 3.78 -10.56 -15.92
N ASP A 1155 4.93 -11.16 -16.17
CA ASP A 1155 5.18 -12.60 -16.34
C ASP A 1155 6.22 -13.18 -15.36
N THR A 1156 7.03 -12.32 -14.73
CA THR A 1156 7.90 -12.67 -13.60
C THR A 1156 7.61 -11.89 -12.32
N GLY A 1157 7.05 -10.68 -12.42
CA GLY A 1157 7.16 -9.66 -11.38
C GLY A 1157 8.60 -9.34 -11.00
N GLY A 1158 8.80 -8.57 -9.93
CA GLY A 1158 10.13 -8.15 -9.48
C GLY A 1158 10.51 -8.63 -8.09
N LEU A 1159 11.50 -7.96 -7.49
CA LEU A 1159 11.89 -8.07 -6.08
C LEU A 1159 11.23 -7.01 -5.19
N VAL A 1160 10.46 -6.06 -5.75
CA VAL A 1160 9.55 -5.18 -5.00
C VAL A 1160 8.09 -5.39 -5.42
N GLY A 1161 7.16 -5.02 -4.53
CA GLY A 1161 5.72 -4.94 -4.82
C GLY A 1161 5.34 -3.73 -5.66
N TYR A 1162 4.07 -3.63 -6.05
CA TYR A 1162 3.56 -2.55 -6.93
C TYR A 1162 3.63 -1.12 -6.34
N ASP A 1163 4.04 -0.98 -5.07
CA ASP A 1163 4.41 0.30 -4.44
C ASP A 1163 5.86 0.72 -4.75
N PHE A 1164 6.62 -0.12 -5.47
CA PHE A 1164 8.05 -0.01 -5.76
C PHE A 1164 8.97 0.18 -4.53
N THR A 1165 8.47 -0.07 -3.32
CA THR A 1165 9.16 0.27 -2.06
C THR A 1165 9.17 -0.89 -1.06
N THR A 1166 8.15 -1.75 -1.06
CA THR A 1166 8.11 -2.97 -0.25
C THR A 1166 8.82 -4.11 -0.97
N TRP A 1167 9.92 -4.63 -0.40
CA TRP A 1167 10.64 -5.78 -0.95
C TRP A 1167 9.88 -7.11 -0.77
N ASP A 1168 9.88 -7.96 -1.81
CA ASP A 1168 9.51 -9.37 -1.70
C ASP A 1168 10.64 -10.14 -1.01
N GLU A 1169 10.63 -10.13 0.32
CA GLU A 1169 11.60 -10.82 1.15
C GLU A 1169 11.60 -12.36 0.93
N LYS A 1170 10.52 -12.96 0.37
CA LYS A 1170 10.52 -14.39 -0.02
C LYS A 1170 11.38 -14.58 -1.28
N LYS A 1171 11.17 -13.78 -2.32
CA LYS A 1171 11.93 -13.86 -3.59
C LYS A 1171 13.38 -13.41 -3.42
N TYR A 1172 13.64 -12.37 -2.65
CA TYR A 1172 15.00 -11.99 -2.26
C TYR A 1172 15.69 -13.07 -1.41
N SER A 1173 15.03 -13.67 -0.41
CA SER A 1173 15.63 -14.77 0.37
C SER A 1173 15.90 -16.03 -0.47
N PHE A 1174 15.09 -16.29 -1.50
CA PHE A 1174 15.34 -17.35 -2.47
C PHE A 1174 16.59 -17.06 -3.33
N LEU A 1175 16.78 -15.82 -3.77
CA LEU A 1175 17.86 -15.37 -4.64
C LEU A 1175 19.19 -15.19 -3.90
N LYS A 1176 19.16 -14.70 -2.66
CA LYS A 1176 20.32 -14.32 -1.84
C LYS A 1176 21.51 -15.31 -1.85
N PRO A 1177 21.33 -16.65 -1.82
CA PRO A 1177 22.44 -17.61 -1.90
C PRO A 1177 23.28 -17.53 -3.19
N ALA A 1178 22.79 -16.86 -4.24
CA ALA A 1178 23.52 -16.59 -5.49
C ALA A 1178 24.16 -15.19 -5.54
N LEU A 1179 24.23 -14.45 -4.43
CA LEU A 1179 24.93 -13.17 -4.34
C LEU A 1179 26.32 -13.36 -3.73
N TRP A 1180 27.32 -12.59 -4.16
CA TRP A 1180 28.69 -12.77 -3.67
C TRP A 1180 28.83 -12.39 -2.19
N GLN A 1181 29.08 -13.40 -1.35
CA GLN A 1181 29.31 -13.28 0.09
C GLN A 1181 30.68 -13.83 0.49
N ASP A 1182 31.21 -13.36 1.62
CA ASP A 1182 32.38 -13.95 2.30
C ASP A 1182 31.99 -15.03 3.34
N SER A 1183 32.99 -15.66 3.96
CA SER A 1183 32.78 -16.67 5.02
C SER A 1183 31.96 -16.19 6.23
N GLN A 1184 31.79 -14.87 6.39
CA GLN A 1184 31.01 -14.23 7.47
C GLN A 1184 29.61 -13.80 7.00
N GLY A 1185 29.28 -14.02 5.73
CA GLY A 1185 28.00 -13.63 5.13
C GLY A 1185 27.89 -12.14 4.78
N ARG A 1186 28.99 -11.39 4.76
CA ARG A 1186 29.04 -9.99 4.29
C ARG A 1186 29.05 -9.99 2.76
N PHE A 1187 28.31 -9.08 2.12
CA PHE A 1187 28.30 -8.99 0.66
C PHE A 1187 29.55 -8.29 0.12
N VAL A 1188 29.95 -8.65 -1.11
CA VAL A 1188 31.22 -8.24 -1.72
C VAL A 1188 30.98 -7.33 -2.94
N GLY A 1189 31.40 -6.06 -2.83
CA GLY A 1189 31.46 -5.11 -3.93
C GLY A 1189 32.64 -5.34 -4.87
N LEU A 1190 32.50 -4.89 -6.12
CA LEU A 1190 33.54 -5.00 -7.15
C LEU A 1190 34.59 -3.87 -7.08
N ASP A 1191 34.29 -2.80 -6.33
CA ASP A 1191 35.17 -1.65 -6.12
C ASP A 1191 36.35 -2.00 -5.19
N HIS A 1192 37.57 -1.54 -5.49
CA HIS A 1192 38.77 -1.82 -4.69
C HIS A 1192 38.88 -0.99 -3.41
N LYS A 1193 38.08 0.08 -3.27
CA LYS A 1193 38.18 1.08 -2.19
C LYS A 1193 36.87 1.25 -1.41
N ARG A 1194 35.73 1.30 -2.10
CA ARG A 1194 34.39 1.53 -1.53
C ARG A 1194 33.71 0.21 -1.19
N SER A 1195 33.20 0.07 0.04
CA SER A 1195 32.31 -1.07 0.38
C SER A 1195 30.97 -0.93 -0.33
N LEU A 1196 30.32 -2.07 -0.61
CA LEU A 1196 29.03 -2.12 -1.28
C LEU A 1196 27.86 -1.70 -0.37
N GLY A 1197 27.20 -0.60 -0.69
CA GLY A 1197 26.07 -0.07 0.06
C GLY A 1197 26.47 0.79 1.26
N THR A 1198 25.47 1.46 1.84
CA THR A 1198 25.63 2.48 2.89
C THR A 1198 25.54 1.91 4.31
N ASN A 1199 25.13 0.64 4.46
CA ASN A 1199 24.83 0.02 5.76
C ASN A 1199 26.06 -0.27 6.66
N GLY A 1200 27.29 -0.14 6.16
CA GLY A 1200 28.53 -0.39 6.91
C GLY A 1200 28.84 -1.85 7.28
N LYS A 1201 28.10 -2.82 6.73
CA LYS A 1201 28.23 -4.27 7.01
C LYS A 1201 28.96 -5.03 5.90
N ASN A 1202 28.86 -4.53 4.67
CA ASN A 1202 29.42 -5.14 3.47
C ASN A 1202 30.87 -4.69 3.24
N ILE A 1203 31.56 -5.38 2.31
CA ILE A 1203 32.99 -5.19 2.05
C ILE A 1203 33.28 -4.88 0.57
N ASN A 1204 34.49 -4.40 0.32
CA ASN A 1204 35.06 -4.15 -1.00
C ASN A 1204 35.95 -5.34 -1.44
N ILE A 1205 36.31 -5.46 -2.72
CA ILE A 1205 37.05 -6.64 -3.22
C ILE A 1205 38.46 -6.78 -2.61
N THR A 1206 39.11 -5.65 -2.30
CA THR A 1206 40.41 -5.63 -1.64
C THR A 1206 40.35 -6.22 -0.22
N ILE A 1207 39.30 -5.94 0.54
CA ILE A 1207 39.07 -6.48 1.88
C ILE A 1207 38.79 -7.98 1.82
N TYR A 1208 37.99 -8.44 0.85
CA TYR A 1208 37.72 -9.87 0.65
C TYR A 1208 39.03 -10.67 0.50
N TYR A 1209 39.89 -10.24 -0.42
CA TYR A 1209 41.16 -10.93 -0.66
C TYR A 1209 42.20 -10.75 0.44
N ASN A 1210 42.26 -9.60 1.11
CA ASN A 1210 43.17 -9.38 2.24
C ASN A 1210 42.82 -10.26 3.47
N ASN A 1211 41.57 -10.73 3.58
CA ASN A 1211 41.17 -11.68 4.63
C ASN A 1211 41.63 -13.13 4.35
N ASN A 1212 42.25 -13.39 3.18
CA ASN A 1212 42.53 -14.73 2.65
C ASN A 1212 41.27 -15.59 2.45
N GLU A 1213 40.12 -14.95 2.15
CA GLU A 1213 38.95 -15.67 1.63
C GLU A 1213 39.34 -16.45 0.35
N PRO A 1214 38.79 -17.65 0.13
CA PRO A 1214 39.01 -18.37 -1.11
C PRO A 1214 38.49 -17.53 -2.28
N ALA A 1215 39.24 -17.47 -3.39
CA ALA A 1215 38.74 -16.84 -4.61
C ALA A 1215 37.40 -17.49 -5.04
N PRO A 1216 36.48 -16.77 -5.72
CA PRO A 1216 35.32 -17.38 -6.35
C PRO A 1216 35.77 -18.25 -7.53
N VAL A 1217 36.11 -19.51 -7.21
CA VAL A 1217 36.39 -20.59 -8.14
C VAL A 1217 35.27 -21.61 -8.05
N PRO A 1218 34.75 -22.14 -9.18
CA PRO A 1218 33.76 -23.21 -9.17
C PRO A 1218 34.14 -24.35 -8.21
N ALA A 1219 33.14 -25.01 -7.62
CA ALA A 1219 33.40 -26.21 -6.82
C ALA A 1219 34.13 -27.23 -7.70
N ALA A 1220 35.33 -27.65 -7.28
CA ALA A 1220 36.12 -28.61 -8.04
C ALA A 1220 35.37 -29.95 -8.10
N LYS A 1221 35.12 -30.43 -9.32
CA LYS A 1221 34.43 -31.70 -9.63
C LYS A 1221 35.26 -32.91 -9.21
#